data_AF-A0A497HAJ6-F1
#
_entry.id   AF-A0A497HAJ6-F1
#
_cell.length_a   1.000
_cell.length_b   1.000
_cell.length_c   1.000
_cell.angle_alpha   90.00
_cell.angle_beta   90.00
_cell.angle_gamma   90.00
#
_symmetry.space_group_name_H-M   'P 1'
#
loop_
_entity.id
_entity.type
_entity.pdbx_description
1 polymer ?
#
loop_
_entity_poly.entity_id
_entity_poly.type
_entity_poly.pdbx_seq_one_letter_code
_entity_poly.pdbx_strand_id
1 'polypeptide(L)'
;MSLNLDVITLDFSFSSPKLTLISDNLYEVTIEDLPNMNDIGKPCLPVRPVKVLLPRERGVSSISVSYREKQLLSTGVQLKSGSILSPIKKTISTTYTFKNTFSTPSHEELYSLIGTYKWRGYPILVLNLYPITYNSSDGELFYYPNLILKVETKKTSDNISIRGLERDREIIKSMVDNPEYIATYDDVKTNCKDTLRYIIITNESFANSGLEDNFQYLIDSKIEKGVNAAIFTVEDIMSNPEYSVNGTWGDNNPRNPFYEHSIKEYSMFDDKTARIRNFIRYAYMELGVDYVLLGGDADTKNEKENIIPVRGLFANESGLPLLPFNGILDEEEADIPSDVYYACLDGTFNYDEDKHFGESPDRNNVTYLDEADLYSEVWVGRVCIDSTVEEANFVMKTLRYENSRDPYLRKMLMVGEYLGFPGVSAYGGNYKDLIKPLIPSDYYIDTLYDRDRTWSKYDIIEIINNATPHIINHDGHSYYGYNLKMSSRDVDLLSNENPFFLYSHGCMAGGFDNPLGYDCMAERYTVETPFGAFAAVMNSRYGLGSSDSLDSPSLFLDESFFKALFSENIREIGRANHYSKEDNVWRINENGVRWVYYETNLFGDPELAIKNPIPSQINLSINIIHPDNGLYIFNKKIFPLPFLESPIMFGKFTVEINVSSEPEGYLYSVEFLLDDVSLGVIKNPPYEWEISTRLIGVHTIKAEAHGYFGEKANDTLTFHAFIPNIL
;
A
#
# COMPACT_ATOMS: atom_id res chain seq x y z
N MET A 1 -31.46 -8.07 -15.52
CA MET A 1 -31.13 -8.53 -16.89
C MET A 1 -30.26 -9.76 -16.76
N SER A 2 -30.43 -10.77 -17.62
CA SER A 2 -29.48 -11.88 -17.69
C SER A 2 -28.17 -11.33 -18.25
N LEU A 3 -27.04 -11.52 -17.55
CA LEU A 3 -25.72 -11.15 -18.06
C LEU A 3 -25.39 -12.00 -19.29
N ASN A 4 -24.74 -11.41 -20.29
CA ASN A 4 -24.22 -12.14 -21.43
C ASN A 4 -22.83 -12.68 -21.08
N LEU A 5 -22.71 -14.01 -20.95
CA LEU A 5 -21.46 -14.65 -20.58
C LEU A 5 -20.52 -14.85 -21.77
N ASP A 6 -21.04 -14.90 -23.00
CA ASP A 6 -20.24 -15.14 -24.21
C ASP A 6 -19.62 -13.85 -24.76
N VAL A 7 -20.24 -12.70 -24.49
CA VAL A 7 -19.76 -11.39 -24.96
C VAL A 7 -19.99 -10.34 -23.89
N ILE A 8 -18.91 -9.67 -23.50
CA ILE A 8 -18.92 -8.45 -22.67
C ILE A 8 -18.78 -7.26 -23.61
N THR A 9 -19.59 -6.21 -23.40
CA THR A 9 -19.52 -4.98 -24.21
C THR A 9 -19.54 -3.77 -23.29
N LEU A 10 -18.53 -2.91 -23.42
CA LEU A 10 -18.36 -1.70 -22.63
C LEU A 10 -18.22 -0.49 -23.55
N ASP A 11 -19.01 0.55 -23.29
CA ASP A 11 -18.96 1.83 -24.01
C ASP A 11 -18.14 2.84 -23.19
N PHE A 12 -17.16 3.47 -23.82
CA PHE A 12 -16.34 4.52 -23.24
C PHE A 12 -16.53 5.81 -24.02
N SER A 13 -16.66 6.92 -23.29
CA SER A 13 -16.77 8.26 -23.85
C SER A 13 -15.69 9.16 -23.26
N PHE A 14 -15.09 10.00 -24.10
CA PHE A 14 -13.94 10.81 -23.73
C PHE A 14 -14.25 12.29 -23.86
N SER A 15 -13.67 13.10 -22.98
CA SER A 15 -13.69 14.56 -23.10
C SER A 15 -12.85 15.01 -24.30
N SER A 16 -13.04 16.26 -24.74
CA SER A 16 -12.32 16.77 -25.90
C SER A 16 -10.81 16.90 -25.60
N PRO A 17 -9.94 16.47 -26.54
CA PRO A 17 -8.50 16.52 -26.35
C PRO A 17 -7.98 17.95 -26.43
N LYS A 18 -6.93 18.22 -25.64
CA LYS A 18 -6.17 19.46 -25.66
C LYS A 18 -4.82 19.22 -26.34
N LEU A 19 -4.57 19.93 -27.42
CA LEU A 19 -3.28 19.94 -28.12
C LEU A 19 -2.47 21.18 -27.69
N THR A 20 -1.32 20.96 -27.07
CA THR A 20 -0.46 22.02 -26.53
C THR A 20 0.87 22.04 -27.28
N LEU A 21 1.25 23.21 -27.82
CA LEU A 21 2.55 23.41 -28.47
C LEU A 21 3.63 23.54 -27.37
N ILE A 22 4.63 22.65 -27.39
CA ILE A 22 5.73 22.65 -26.42
C ILE A 22 6.94 23.43 -26.96
N SER A 23 7.33 23.16 -28.20
CA SER A 23 8.44 23.80 -28.90
C SER A 23 8.31 23.55 -30.40
N ASP A 24 9.01 24.29 -31.26
CA ASP A 24 9.11 24.13 -32.74
C ASP A 24 8.35 22.94 -33.39
N ASN A 25 7.04 23.09 -33.64
CA ASN A 25 6.13 22.10 -34.24
C ASN A 25 5.95 20.76 -33.47
N LEU A 26 6.47 20.68 -32.24
CA LEU A 26 6.31 19.60 -31.28
C LEU A 26 5.13 19.87 -30.34
N TYR A 27 4.20 18.92 -30.30
CA TYR A 27 2.98 19.01 -29.53
C TYR A 27 2.84 17.88 -28.50
N GLU A 28 2.13 18.19 -27.43
CA GLU A 28 1.60 17.22 -26.48
C GLU A 28 0.07 17.24 -26.57
N VAL A 29 -0.51 16.04 -26.55
CA VAL A 29 -1.96 15.85 -26.56
C VAL A 29 -2.37 15.23 -25.24
N THR A 30 -3.34 15.85 -24.57
CA THR A 30 -3.91 15.37 -23.30
C THR A 30 -5.42 15.30 -23.39
N ILE A 31 -6.02 14.44 -22.58
CA ILE A 31 -7.47 14.40 -22.33
C ILE A 31 -7.64 14.48 -20.81
N GLU A 32 -8.60 15.27 -20.35
CA GLU A 32 -8.89 15.41 -18.91
C GLU A 32 -9.18 14.03 -18.29
N ASP A 33 -8.64 13.79 -17.09
CA ASP A 33 -8.76 12.53 -16.33
C ASP A 33 -8.13 11.28 -16.96
N LEU A 34 -7.40 11.40 -18.08
CA LEU A 34 -6.64 10.30 -18.66
C LEU A 34 -5.14 10.46 -18.42
N PRO A 35 -4.44 9.42 -17.97
CA PRO A 35 -2.98 9.41 -18.00
C PRO A 35 -2.47 9.39 -19.45
N ASN A 36 -1.22 9.81 -19.63
CA ASN A 36 -0.52 9.63 -20.90
C ASN A 36 0.48 8.47 -20.80
N MET A 37 0.66 7.74 -21.92
CA MET A 37 1.76 6.78 -22.03
C MET A 37 3.10 7.50 -22.20
N ASN A 38 4.17 6.90 -21.67
CA ASN A 38 5.51 7.48 -21.72
C ASN A 38 6.58 6.48 -22.19
N ASP A 39 6.17 5.49 -23.00
CA ASP A 39 7.08 4.48 -23.52
C ASP A 39 8.17 5.09 -24.44
N ILE A 40 9.41 4.61 -24.27
CA ILE A 40 10.59 5.22 -24.89
C ILE A 40 10.45 5.24 -26.40
N GLY A 41 10.58 6.44 -26.98
CA GLY A 41 10.55 6.64 -28.42
C GLY A 41 9.17 6.45 -29.06
N LYS A 42 8.13 6.08 -28.32
CA LYS A 42 6.73 6.06 -28.80
C LYS A 42 6.04 7.41 -28.53
N PRO A 43 5.01 7.79 -29.31
CA PRO A 43 4.27 9.03 -29.07
C PRO A 43 3.63 9.05 -27.67
N CYS A 44 3.67 10.16 -26.95
CA CYS A 44 2.92 10.32 -25.71
C CYS A 44 1.45 10.58 -26.03
N LEU A 45 0.61 9.56 -25.82
CA LEU A 45 -0.84 9.62 -26.10
C LEU A 45 -1.66 9.41 -24.81
N PRO A 46 -2.84 10.06 -24.69
CA PRO A 46 -3.81 9.75 -23.64
C PRO A 46 -4.25 8.29 -23.72
N VAL A 47 -4.37 7.66 -22.56
CA VAL A 47 -4.75 6.25 -22.43
C VAL A 47 -5.90 6.13 -21.45
N ARG A 48 -6.89 5.29 -21.74
CA ARG A 48 -7.85 4.78 -20.75
C ARG A 48 -7.46 3.35 -20.39
N PRO A 49 -6.77 3.13 -19.26
CA PRO A 49 -6.61 1.79 -18.69
C PRO A 49 -7.98 1.20 -18.39
N VAL A 50 -8.22 -0.07 -18.73
CA VAL A 50 -9.51 -0.75 -18.51
C VAL A 50 -9.25 -2.08 -17.82
N LYS A 51 -10.05 -2.36 -16.78
CA LYS A 51 -10.02 -3.61 -15.99
C LYS A 51 -11.37 -4.31 -16.15
N VAL A 52 -11.39 -5.44 -16.86
CA VAL A 52 -12.62 -6.22 -17.11
C VAL A 52 -12.59 -7.49 -16.28
N LEU A 53 -13.53 -7.63 -15.34
CA LEU A 53 -13.78 -8.90 -14.66
C LEU A 53 -14.32 -9.91 -15.67
N LEU A 54 -13.59 -11.01 -15.88
CA LEU A 54 -14.07 -12.11 -16.70
C LEU A 54 -15.15 -12.87 -15.92
N PRO A 55 -16.20 -13.39 -16.59
CA PRO A 55 -17.18 -14.22 -15.90
C PRO A 55 -16.54 -15.50 -15.37
N ARG A 56 -17.11 -16.05 -14.30
CA ARG A 56 -16.67 -17.33 -13.75
C ARG A 56 -16.58 -18.43 -14.83
N GLU A 57 -15.48 -19.19 -14.79
CA GLU A 57 -15.17 -20.29 -15.74
C GLU A 57 -15.09 -19.83 -17.21
N ARG A 58 -14.80 -18.54 -17.44
CA ARG A 58 -14.56 -17.97 -18.77
C ARG A 58 -13.16 -17.36 -18.86
N GLY A 59 -12.53 -17.55 -20.01
CA GLY A 59 -11.32 -16.85 -20.43
C GLY A 59 -11.57 -16.03 -21.69
N VAL A 60 -10.60 -15.19 -22.09
CA VAL A 60 -10.69 -14.39 -23.32
C VAL A 60 -10.59 -15.29 -24.56
N SER A 61 -11.49 -15.07 -25.51
CA SER A 61 -11.46 -15.67 -26.85
C SER A 61 -10.98 -14.67 -27.90
N SER A 62 -11.54 -13.47 -27.90
CA SER A 62 -11.15 -12.39 -28.82
C SER A 62 -11.47 -11.03 -28.20
N ILE A 63 -10.72 -10.00 -28.62
CA ILE A 63 -10.94 -8.60 -28.24
C ILE A 63 -11.09 -7.81 -29.52
N SER A 64 -12.06 -6.90 -29.55
CA SER A 64 -12.21 -5.94 -30.64
C SER A 64 -12.68 -4.60 -30.11
N VAL A 65 -12.19 -3.53 -30.72
CA VAL A 65 -12.59 -2.16 -30.41
C VAL A 65 -13.14 -1.52 -31.67
N SER A 66 -14.32 -0.91 -31.53
CA SER A 66 -14.97 -0.15 -32.59
C SER A 66 -15.29 1.26 -32.09
N TYR A 67 -15.64 2.17 -33.00
CA TYR A 67 -15.95 3.55 -32.66
C TYR A 67 -17.22 4.01 -33.37
N ARG A 68 -17.90 5.00 -32.78
CA ARG A 68 -19.09 5.62 -33.39
C ARG A 68 -18.71 6.78 -34.31
N GLU A 69 -17.63 7.47 -33.98
CA GLU A 69 -17.17 8.67 -34.68
C GLU A 69 -15.64 8.69 -34.71
N LYS A 70 -15.10 9.23 -35.81
CA LYS A 70 -13.67 9.50 -36.01
C LYS A 70 -13.53 10.94 -36.49
N GLN A 71 -12.77 11.75 -35.76
CA GLN A 71 -12.55 13.16 -36.03
C GLN A 71 -11.09 13.42 -36.35
N LEU A 72 -10.80 14.17 -37.42
CA LEU A 72 -9.45 14.67 -37.67
C LEU A 72 -9.19 15.86 -36.74
N LEU A 73 -8.20 15.76 -35.86
CA LEU A 73 -7.81 16.83 -34.94
C LEU A 73 -6.82 17.79 -35.58
N SER A 74 -5.79 17.25 -36.22
CA SER A 74 -4.69 18.02 -36.78
C SER A 74 -3.92 17.22 -37.83
N THR A 75 -3.11 17.93 -38.63
CA THR A 75 -2.23 17.39 -39.68
C THR A 75 -0.89 18.10 -39.63
N GLY A 76 0.21 17.44 -40.01
CA GLY A 76 1.55 18.04 -40.06
C GLY A 76 2.18 18.35 -38.69
N VAL A 77 1.64 17.77 -37.61
CA VAL A 77 2.19 17.93 -36.26
C VAL A 77 3.21 16.84 -35.93
N GLN A 78 4.19 17.17 -35.09
CA GLN A 78 5.06 16.18 -34.47
C GLN A 78 4.66 16.01 -33.00
N LEU A 79 4.47 14.77 -32.56
CA LEU A 79 4.16 14.50 -31.15
C LEU A 79 5.43 14.31 -30.31
N LYS A 80 5.37 14.79 -29.06
CA LYS A 80 6.29 14.41 -27.98
C LYS A 80 6.36 12.89 -27.89
N SER A 81 7.56 12.35 -27.73
CA SER A 81 7.81 10.92 -27.48
C SER A 81 8.28 10.69 -26.05
N GLY A 82 8.13 9.47 -25.55
CA GLY A 82 8.63 9.09 -24.22
C GLY A 82 10.15 9.33 -24.08
N SER A 83 10.55 9.80 -22.89
CA SER A 83 11.93 10.16 -22.55
C SER A 83 12.78 8.94 -22.18
N ILE A 84 14.09 9.03 -22.40
CA ILE A 84 15.04 7.97 -21.98
C ILE A 84 15.16 7.97 -20.45
N LEU A 85 15.18 6.78 -19.84
CA LEU A 85 15.33 6.62 -18.40
C LEU A 85 16.74 6.94 -17.91
N SER A 86 16.88 7.20 -16.61
CA SER A 86 18.15 7.57 -15.99
C SER A 86 18.21 7.08 -14.53
N PRO A 87 19.34 6.52 -14.06
CA PRO A 87 19.44 6.00 -12.70
C PRO A 87 19.72 7.16 -11.74
N ILE A 88 19.14 7.14 -10.55
CA ILE A 88 19.37 8.19 -9.55
C ILE A 88 20.71 7.94 -8.81
N LYS A 89 21.86 8.13 -9.49
CA LYS A 89 23.22 7.83 -8.98
C LYS A 89 24.15 9.03 -8.87
N LYS A 90 25.01 9.00 -7.84
CA LYS A 90 25.91 10.05 -7.35
C LYS A 90 26.93 10.66 -8.34
N THR A 91 27.09 10.13 -9.55
CA THR A 91 28.16 10.60 -10.44
C THR A 91 27.76 10.59 -11.92
N ILE A 92 27.44 11.76 -12.46
CA ILE A 92 27.54 12.05 -13.90
C ILE A 92 28.55 13.19 -14.05
N SER A 93 29.81 12.84 -14.32
CA SER A 93 30.92 13.80 -14.48
C SER A 93 31.00 14.42 -15.89
N THR A 94 30.02 14.21 -16.76
CA THR A 94 30.08 14.72 -18.13
C THR A 94 28.72 15.20 -18.60
N THR A 95 28.61 16.51 -18.84
CA THR A 95 27.52 17.17 -19.55
C THR A 95 27.42 16.63 -20.98
N TYR A 96 26.69 15.54 -21.17
CA TYR A 96 26.16 15.15 -22.47
C TYR A 96 24.65 15.38 -22.43
N THR A 97 24.20 16.46 -23.06
CA THR A 97 22.77 16.62 -23.39
C THR A 97 22.46 15.64 -24.52
N PHE A 98 21.93 14.47 -24.17
CA PHE A 98 21.27 13.63 -25.17
C PHE A 98 20.01 14.37 -25.60
N LYS A 99 19.94 14.78 -26.86
CA LYS A 99 18.67 15.18 -27.45
C LYS A 99 17.99 13.91 -27.91
N ASN A 100 16.75 13.69 -27.49
CA ASN A 100 15.91 12.64 -28.06
C ASN A 100 15.82 12.88 -29.59
N THR A 101 16.60 12.14 -30.38
CA THR A 101 16.67 12.27 -31.85
C THR A 101 15.79 11.25 -32.57
N PHE A 102 14.94 10.52 -31.84
CA PHE A 102 14.04 9.54 -32.44
C PHE A 102 12.92 10.25 -33.20
N SER A 103 12.68 9.81 -34.43
CA SER A 103 11.45 10.15 -35.13
C SER A 103 10.29 9.42 -34.45
N THR A 104 9.32 10.16 -33.91
CA THR A 104 8.14 9.58 -33.27
C THR A 104 7.37 8.68 -34.26
N PRO A 105 7.22 7.37 -34.00
CA PRO A 105 6.54 6.44 -34.90
C PRO A 105 5.03 6.65 -34.89
N SER A 106 4.34 6.08 -35.89
CA SER A 106 2.87 6.00 -35.89
C SER A 106 2.37 5.11 -34.74
N HIS A 107 1.14 5.38 -34.30
CA HIS A 107 0.35 4.56 -33.39
C HIS A 107 -1.10 4.58 -33.87
N GLU A 108 -1.52 3.52 -34.55
CA GLU A 108 -2.83 3.44 -35.21
C GLU A 108 -3.80 2.48 -34.51
N GLU A 109 -3.31 1.75 -33.51
CA GLU A 109 -4.07 0.84 -32.69
C GLU A 109 -5.04 1.61 -31.78
N LEU A 110 -6.27 1.10 -31.64
CA LEU A 110 -7.27 1.64 -30.71
C LEU A 110 -7.21 0.99 -29.33
N TYR A 111 -6.45 -0.09 -29.20
CA TYR A 111 -6.21 -0.75 -27.94
C TYR A 111 -4.90 -1.54 -27.93
N SER A 112 -4.40 -1.83 -26.73
CA SER A 112 -3.36 -2.83 -26.50
C SER A 112 -3.77 -3.76 -25.35
N LEU A 113 -3.40 -5.04 -25.46
CA LEU A 113 -3.60 -6.02 -24.41
C LEU A 113 -2.40 -5.97 -23.47
N ILE A 114 -2.65 -5.87 -22.17
CA ILE A 114 -1.60 -5.99 -21.15
C ILE A 114 -1.50 -7.43 -20.68
N GLY A 115 -2.61 -8.01 -20.22
CA GLY A 115 -2.63 -9.39 -19.75
C GLY A 115 -3.96 -9.75 -19.08
N THR A 116 -4.07 -11.01 -18.64
CA THR A 116 -5.10 -11.45 -17.71
C THR A 116 -4.42 -11.92 -16.45
N TYR A 117 -4.80 -11.31 -15.33
CA TYR A 117 -4.19 -11.54 -14.02
C TYR A 117 -5.26 -11.92 -13.02
N LYS A 118 -4.90 -12.50 -11.88
CA LYS A 118 -5.88 -12.88 -10.86
C LYS A 118 -5.66 -12.00 -9.64
N TRP A 119 -6.71 -11.32 -9.20
CA TRP A 119 -6.68 -10.62 -7.92
C TRP A 119 -7.56 -11.37 -6.96
N ARG A 120 -6.97 -11.97 -5.93
CA ARG A 120 -7.71 -12.81 -4.97
C ARG A 120 -8.48 -13.95 -5.63
N GLY A 121 -7.91 -14.47 -6.72
CA GLY A 121 -8.49 -15.51 -7.58
C GLY A 121 -9.55 -15.06 -8.59
N TYR A 122 -9.89 -13.77 -8.65
CA TYR A 122 -10.79 -13.24 -9.68
C TYR A 122 -10.00 -12.85 -10.94
N PRO A 123 -10.26 -13.46 -12.10
CA PRO A 123 -9.57 -13.15 -13.35
C PRO A 123 -9.97 -11.77 -13.90
N ILE A 124 -9.01 -10.87 -14.00
CA ILE A 124 -9.14 -9.51 -14.50
C ILE A 124 -8.33 -9.37 -15.79
N LEU A 125 -9.03 -9.07 -16.88
CA LEU A 125 -8.42 -8.67 -18.14
C LEU A 125 -8.03 -7.19 -18.06
N VAL A 126 -6.75 -6.91 -18.27
CA VAL A 126 -6.19 -5.54 -18.29
C VAL A 126 -5.84 -5.17 -19.73
N LEU A 127 -6.33 -4.03 -20.18
CA LEU A 127 -6.12 -3.50 -21.52
C LEU A 127 -6.06 -1.96 -21.49
N ASN A 128 -5.45 -1.38 -22.51
CA ASN A 128 -5.43 0.06 -22.72
C ASN A 128 -6.30 0.41 -23.92
N LEU A 129 -7.12 1.47 -23.81
CA LEU A 129 -7.84 2.06 -24.94
C LEU A 129 -7.21 3.40 -25.33
N TYR A 130 -7.07 3.63 -26.63
CA TYR A 130 -6.46 4.84 -27.19
C TYR A 130 -7.51 5.69 -27.91
N PRO A 131 -8.02 6.77 -27.27
CA PRO A 131 -8.95 7.69 -27.91
C PRO A 131 -8.28 8.58 -28.97
N ILE A 132 -6.96 8.50 -29.13
CA ILE A 132 -6.17 9.24 -30.12
C ILE A 132 -5.30 8.26 -30.89
N THR A 133 -5.29 8.36 -32.22
CA THR A 133 -4.29 7.68 -33.08
C THR A 133 -3.43 8.71 -33.80
N TYR A 134 -2.17 8.38 -34.03
CA TYR A 134 -1.18 9.24 -34.68
C TYR A 134 -0.54 8.55 -35.88
N ASN A 135 -0.51 9.23 -37.03
CA ASN A 135 0.25 8.79 -38.20
C ASN A 135 1.45 9.72 -38.40
N SER A 136 2.66 9.19 -38.31
CA SER A 136 3.89 9.98 -38.34
C SER A 136 4.30 10.46 -39.74
N SER A 137 3.79 9.84 -40.81
CA SER A 137 4.17 10.20 -42.19
C SER A 137 3.59 11.54 -42.62
N ASP A 138 2.33 11.77 -42.26
CA ASP A 138 1.58 12.99 -42.57
C ASP A 138 1.35 13.89 -41.34
N GLY A 139 1.74 13.42 -40.15
CA GLY A 139 1.51 14.10 -38.87
C GLY A 139 0.02 14.22 -38.53
N GLU A 140 -0.79 13.23 -38.92
CA GLU A 140 -2.23 13.23 -38.69
C GLU A 140 -2.57 12.71 -37.29
N LEU A 141 -3.44 13.45 -36.60
CA LEU A 141 -4.06 13.02 -35.34
C LEU A 141 -5.55 12.80 -35.55
N PHE A 142 -6.02 11.61 -35.22
CA PHE A 142 -7.45 11.32 -35.16
C PHE A 142 -7.90 11.11 -33.73
N TYR A 143 -9.09 11.63 -33.42
CA TYR A 143 -9.76 11.49 -32.14
C TYR A 143 -11.04 10.67 -32.29
N TYR A 144 -11.25 9.80 -31.32
CA TYR A 144 -12.41 8.91 -31.21
C TYR A 144 -13.15 9.28 -29.92
N PRO A 145 -14.20 10.12 -29.99
CA PRO A 145 -14.94 10.54 -28.79
C PRO A 145 -15.62 9.38 -28.07
N ASN A 146 -15.83 8.26 -28.78
CA ASN A 146 -16.46 7.07 -28.25
C ASN A 146 -15.75 5.82 -28.77
N LEU A 147 -15.36 4.94 -27.85
CA LEU A 147 -14.86 3.60 -28.14
C LEU A 147 -15.79 2.56 -27.52
N ILE A 148 -16.04 1.48 -28.25
CA ILE A 148 -16.84 0.33 -27.82
C ILE A 148 -15.92 -0.87 -27.77
N LEU A 149 -15.62 -1.32 -26.55
CA LEU A 149 -14.86 -2.54 -26.30
C LEU A 149 -15.81 -3.74 -26.33
N LYS A 150 -15.46 -4.75 -27.12
CA LYS A 150 -16.14 -6.05 -27.14
C LYS A 150 -15.13 -7.14 -26.80
N VAL A 151 -15.38 -7.86 -25.71
CA VAL A 151 -14.61 -9.03 -25.26
C VAL A 151 -15.46 -10.26 -25.46
N GLU A 152 -15.07 -11.13 -26.39
CA GLU A 152 -15.69 -12.45 -26.54
C GLU A 152 -14.99 -13.43 -25.61
N THR A 153 -15.78 -14.23 -24.90
CA THR A 153 -15.26 -15.19 -23.94
C THR A 153 -15.44 -16.63 -24.42
N LYS A 154 -14.58 -17.52 -23.93
CA LYS A 154 -14.69 -18.96 -24.11
C LYS A 154 -14.70 -19.62 -22.74
N LYS A 155 -15.30 -20.81 -22.64
CA LYS A 155 -15.17 -21.61 -21.42
C LYS A 155 -13.70 -21.95 -21.17
N THR A 156 -13.27 -21.86 -19.93
CA THR A 156 -11.97 -22.30 -19.47
C THR A 156 -12.12 -23.29 -18.32
N SER A 157 -11.09 -24.10 -18.11
CA SER A 157 -10.98 -25.03 -16.97
C SER A 157 -9.92 -24.56 -15.96
N ASP A 158 -9.54 -23.29 -16.01
CA ASP A 158 -8.56 -22.73 -15.10
C ASP A 158 -9.03 -22.88 -13.66
N ASN A 159 -8.09 -23.23 -12.78
CA ASN A 159 -8.35 -23.29 -11.36
C ASN A 159 -8.65 -21.88 -10.83
N ILE A 160 -9.58 -21.80 -9.89
CA ILE A 160 -10.05 -20.56 -9.30
C ILE A 160 -9.65 -20.55 -7.82
N SER A 161 -8.74 -19.66 -7.44
CA SER A 161 -8.20 -19.44 -6.09
C SER A 161 -9.06 -18.45 -5.27
N ILE A 162 -10.39 -18.52 -5.40
CA ILE A 162 -11.32 -17.62 -4.68
C ILE A 162 -11.71 -18.22 -3.33
N ARG A 163 -11.35 -17.53 -2.24
CA ARG A 163 -11.71 -17.93 -0.87
C ARG A 163 -13.14 -17.55 -0.44
N GLY A 164 -13.79 -16.67 -1.21
CA GLY A 164 -15.23 -16.38 -1.10
C GLY A 164 -15.61 -15.45 0.04
N LEU A 165 -14.73 -14.55 0.48
CA LEU A 165 -15.04 -13.55 1.51
C LEU A 165 -15.66 -12.30 0.90
N GLU A 166 -16.65 -11.70 1.57
CA GLU A 166 -17.33 -10.51 1.05
C GLU A 166 -16.38 -9.31 0.92
N ARG A 167 -15.38 -9.19 1.81
CA ARG A 167 -14.37 -8.13 1.73
C ARG A 167 -13.56 -8.17 0.44
N ASP A 168 -13.30 -9.35 -0.12
CA ASP A 168 -12.60 -9.49 -1.39
C ASP A 168 -13.52 -9.06 -2.55
N ARG A 169 -14.80 -9.45 -2.48
CA ARG A 169 -15.82 -9.09 -3.49
C ARG A 169 -16.03 -7.59 -3.60
N GLU A 170 -16.08 -6.88 -2.48
CA GLU A 170 -16.24 -5.43 -2.47
C GLU A 170 -15.06 -4.71 -3.12
N ILE A 171 -13.84 -5.19 -2.90
CA ILE A 171 -12.66 -4.59 -3.54
C ILE A 171 -12.70 -4.84 -5.06
N ILE A 172 -13.04 -6.07 -5.50
CA ILE A 172 -13.23 -6.36 -6.94
C ILE A 172 -14.27 -5.44 -7.57
N LYS A 173 -15.44 -5.26 -6.94
CA LYS A 173 -16.48 -4.36 -7.46
C LYS A 173 -15.98 -2.92 -7.61
N SER A 174 -15.10 -2.47 -6.72
CA SER A 174 -14.58 -1.10 -6.77
C SER A 174 -13.51 -0.88 -7.84
N MET A 175 -12.83 -1.94 -8.31
CA MET A 175 -11.66 -1.82 -9.19
C MET A 175 -11.92 -2.11 -10.68
N VAL A 176 -13.04 -2.75 -11.03
CA VAL A 176 -13.34 -3.19 -12.40
C VAL A 176 -14.38 -2.30 -13.09
N ASP A 177 -14.32 -2.20 -14.41
CA ASP A 177 -15.22 -1.38 -15.24
C ASP A 177 -16.59 -2.04 -15.50
N ASN A 178 -16.77 -3.31 -15.11
CA ASN A 178 -17.99 -4.11 -15.29
C ASN A 178 -18.41 -4.85 -13.99
N PRO A 179 -18.62 -4.13 -12.88
CA PRO A 179 -18.82 -4.74 -11.56
C PRO A 179 -20.03 -5.67 -11.47
N GLU A 180 -21.01 -5.54 -12.36
CA GLU A 180 -22.17 -6.43 -12.43
C GLU A 180 -21.79 -7.90 -12.69
N TYR A 181 -20.65 -8.17 -13.32
CA TYR A 181 -20.18 -9.54 -13.59
C TYR A 181 -19.73 -10.29 -12.33
N ILE A 182 -19.60 -9.61 -11.18
CA ILE A 182 -19.36 -10.26 -9.88
C ILE A 182 -20.47 -11.25 -9.52
N ALA A 183 -21.70 -11.02 -10.02
CA ALA A 183 -22.84 -11.91 -9.82
C ALA A 183 -22.60 -13.32 -10.39
N THR A 184 -21.67 -13.46 -11.34
CA THR A 184 -21.30 -14.77 -11.92
C THR A 184 -20.52 -15.65 -10.94
N TYR A 185 -20.11 -15.10 -9.80
CA TYR A 185 -19.40 -15.78 -8.72
C TYR A 185 -20.27 -16.00 -7.48
N ASP A 186 -21.59 -15.75 -7.53
CA ASP A 186 -22.47 -15.80 -6.35
C ASP A 186 -22.68 -17.20 -5.77
N ASP A 187 -22.40 -18.23 -6.57
CA ASP A 187 -22.48 -19.63 -6.16
C ASP A 187 -21.15 -20.17 -5.58
N VAL A 188 -20.09 -19.35 -5.56
CA VAL A 188 -18.82 -19.69 -4.89
C VAL A 188 -19.09 -19.80 -3.39
N LYS A 189 -18.94 -21.01 -2.85
CA LYS A 189 -19.08 -21.26 -1.42
C LYS A 189 -17.80 -20.86 -0.70
N THR A 190 -17.94 -20.07 0.35
CA THR A 190 -16.85 -19.79 1.29
C THR A 190 -16.50 -21.07 2.05
N ASN A 191 -15.32 -21.63 1.77
CA ASN A 191 -14.72 -22.68 2.60
C ASN A 191 -13.64 -22.13 3.55
N CYS A 192 -13.27 -20.86 3.38
CA CYS A 192 -12.37 -20.14 4.26
C CYS A 192 -12.96 -20.04 5.67
N LYS A 193 -12.15 -20.34 6.68
CA LYS A 193 -12.58 -20.27 8.09
C LYS A 193 -12.60 -18.84 8.62
N ASP A 194 -11.89 -17.93 7.97
CA ASP A 194 -11.73 -16.52 8.36
C ASP A 194 -11.31 -16.35 9.84
N THR A 195 -10.36 -17.16 10.28
CA THR A 195 -9.88 -17.22 11.67
C THR A 195 -8.68 -16.31 11.93
N LEU A 196 -7.88 -15.99 10.91
CA LEU A 196 -6.68 -15.16 11.02
C LEU A 196 -6.65 -14.13 9.90
N ARG A 197 -6.33 -12.88 10.24
CA ARG A 197 -6.14 -11.79 9.27
C ARG A 197 -4.67 -11.42 9.10
N TYR A 198 -3.85 -11.64 10.12
CA TYR A 198 -2.45 -11.23 10.15
C TYR A 198 -1.56 -12.41 10.57
N ILE A 199 -0.43 -12.61 9.89
CA ILE A 199 0.55 -13.59 10.31
C ILE A 199 1.97 -13.02 10.29
N ILE A 200 2.80 -13.49 11.22
CA ILE A 200 4.24 -13.29 11.19
C ILE A 200 4.89 -14.63 10.80
N ILE A 201 5.74 -14.62 9.78
CA ILE A 201 6.59 -15.76 9.42
C ILE A 201 8.02 -15.43 9.82
N THR A 202 8.60 -16.21 10.72
CA THR A 202 9.94 -15.96 11.28
C THR A 202 10.61 -17.28 11.64
N ASN A 203 11.83 -17.30 12.19
CA ASN A 203 12.43 -18.55 12.71
C ASN A 203 11.99 -18.82 14.16
N GLU A 204 12.24 -20.03 14.65
CA GLU A 204 11.98 -20.40 16.05
C GLU A 204 12.67 -19.48 17.07
N SER A 205 13.85 -18.94 16.75
CA SER A 205 14.62 -18.11 17.67
C SER A 205 13.94 -16.77 17.95
N PHE A 206 13.43 -16.09 16.92
CA PHE A 206 12.72 -14.83 17.06
C PHE A 206 11.27 -15.02 17.51
N ALA A 207 10.61 -16.09 17.06
CA ALA A 207 9.29 -16.46 17.60
C ALA A 207 9.31 -16.65 19.13
N ASN A 208 10.46 -17.03 19.70
CA ASN A 208 10.63 -17.30 21.12
C ASN A 208 11.74 -16.45 21.77
N SER A 209 11.97 -15.22 21.30
CA SER A 209 13.11 -14.40 21.76
C SER A 209 13.09 -14.09 23.26
N GLY A 210 11.90 -14.06 23.87
CA GLY A 210 11.70 -13.84 25.30
C GLY A 210 11.99 -12.41 25.76
N LEU A 211 12.23 -11.47 24.84
CA LEU A 211 12.31 -10.05 25.12
C LEU A 211 10.92 -9.45 25.40
N GLU A 212 10.88 -8.26 25.99
CA GLU A 212 9.61 -7.54 26.26
C GLU A 212 8.95 -7.11 24.94
N ASP A 213 9.68 -6.38 24.10
CA ASP A 213 9.25 -5.99 22.76
C ASP A 213 9.56 -7.10 21.75
N ASN A 214 8.88 -8.24 21.82
CA ASN A 214 9.05 -9.34 20.85
C ASN A 214 7.86 -9.46 19.90
N PHE A 215 7.93 -10.34 18.91
CA PHE A 215 6.83 -10.58 17.98
C PHE A 215 5.55 -11.05 18.67
N GLN A 216 5.62 -11.78 19.78
CA GLN A 216 4.41 -12.13 20.54
C GLN A 216 3.73 -10.89 21.11
N TYR A 217 4.48 -9.89 21.57
CA TYR A 217 3.93 -8.63 22.05
C TYR A 217 3.28 -7.82 20.91
N LEU A 218 3.86 -7.88 19.70
CA LEU A 218 3.20 -7.33 18.50
C LEU A 218 1.88 -8.06 18.20
N ILE A 219 1.86 -9.39 18.24
CA ILE A 219 0.63 -10.19 18.06
C ILE A 219 -0.43 -9.82 19.10
N ASP A 220 -0.05 -9.69 20.36
CA ASP A 220 -0.97 -9.35 21.44
C ASP A 220 -1.60 -7.97 21.20
N SER A 221 -0.82 -6.97 20.74
CA SER A 221 -1.32 -5.65 20.33
C SER A 221 -2.33 -5.75 19.17
N LYS A 222 -2.06 -6.59 18.15
CA LYS A 222 -2.99 -6.81 17.03
C LYS A 222 -4.30 -7.43 17.51
N ILE A 223 -4.23 -8.43 18.38
CA ILE A 223 -5.41 -9.10 18.94
C ILE A 223 -6.24 -8.14 19.80
N GLU A 224 -5.59 -7.30 20.63
CA GLU A 224 -6.28 -6.28 21.43
C GLU A 224 -7.07 -5.30 20.55
N LYS A 225 -6.60 -5.05 19.33
CA LYS A 225 -7.25 -4.18 18.33
C LYS A 225 -8.28 -4.90 17.45
N GLY A 226 -8.54 -6.19 17.71
CA GLY A 226 -9.51 -7.00 16.98
C GLY A 226 -8.98 -7.59 15.67
N VAL A 227 -7.65 -7.59 15.46
CA VAL A 227 -7.00 -8.26 14.34
C VAL A 227 -6.48 -9.62 14.82
N ASN A 228 -7.19 -10.70 14.48
CA ASN A 228 -6.73 -12.05 14.81
C ASN A 228 -5.38 -12.32 14.12
N ALA A 229 -4.38 -12.64 14.93
CA ALA A 229 -2.99 -12.72 14.50
C ALA A 229 -2.28 -13.95 15.08
N ALA A 230 -1.29 -14.49 14.36
CA ALA A 230 -0.46 -15.61 14.84
C ALA A 230 0.97 -15.59 14.26
N ILE A 231 1.90 -16.26 14.95
CA ILE A 231 3.28 -16.49 14.48
C ILE A 231 3.40 -17.92 13.93
N PHE A 232 4.13 -18.06 12.83
CA PHE A 232 4.50 -19.34 12.23
C PHE A 232 6.00 -19.39 11.98
N THR A 233 6.62 -20.53 12.26
CA THR A 233 8.06 -20.69 12.11
C THR A 233 8.43 -21.27 10.75
N VAL A 234 9.58 -20.84 10.21
CA VAL A 234 10.17 -21.43 9.01
C VAL A 234 10.42 -22.92 9.22
N GLU A 235 10.84 -23.33 10.41
CA GLU A 235 11.09 -24.72 10.77
C GLU A 235 9.83 -25.59 10.65
N ASP A 236 8.68 -25.11 11.14
CA ASP A 236 7.40 -25.80 11.01
C ASP A 236 6.94 -25.89 9.55
N ILE A 237 7.09 -24.79 8.80
CA ILE A 237 6.77 -24.76 7.36
C ILE A 237 7.64 -25.75 6.58
N MET A 238 8.94 -25.75 6.82
CA MET A 238 9.89 -26.62 6.12
C MET A 238 9.75 -28.08 6.55
N SER A 239 9.27 -28.38 7.75
CA SER A 239 9.03 -29.77 8.16
C SER A 239 7.71 -30.33 7.64
N ASN A 240 6.74 -29.48 7.27
CA ASN A 240 5.41 -29.92 6.83
C ASN A 240 5.39 -30.31 5.33
N PRO A 241 5.19 -31.61 4.99
CA PRO A 241 5.19 -32.08 3.60
C PRO A 241 4.06 -31.50 2.74
N GLU A 242 3.00 -30.93 3.33
CA GLU A 242 1.91 -30.29 2.57
C GLU A 242 2.36 -29.08 1.75
N TYR A 243 3.45 -28.42 2.17
CA TYR A 243 4.01 -27.25 1.47
C TYR A 243 5.17 -27.61 0.54
N SER A 244 5.54 -28.89 0.45
CA SER A 244 6.50 -29.34 -0.57
C SER A 244 5.91 -29.19 -1.97
N VAL A 245 6.75 -29.16 -3.01
CA VAL A 245 6.35 -29.01 -4.42
C VAL A 245 5.24 -29.98 -4.87
N ASN A 246 5.19 -31.19 -4.30
CA ASN A 246 4.15 -32.21 -4.58
C ASN A 246 3.10 -32.34 -3.45
N GLY A 247 3.19 -31.50 -2.42
CA GLY A 247 2.26 -31.47 -1.28
C GLY A 247 0.89 -30.89 -1.64
N THR A 248 -0.03 -30.87 -0.67
CA THR A 248 -1.40 -30.34 -0.84
C THR A 248 -1.41 -28.92 -1.43
N TRP A 249 -0.47 -28.08 -1.00
CA TRP A 249 -0.33 -26.68 -1.42
C TRP A 249 0.88 -26.44 -2.33
N GLY A 250 1.52 -27.52 -2.79
CA GLY A 250 2.69 -27.46 -3.66
C GLY A 250 2.36 -27.00 -5.08
N ASP A 251 3.34 -26.36 -5.73
CA ASP A 251 3.22 -25.85 -7.09
C ASP A 251 2.93 -26.93 -8.15
N ASN A 252 3.33 -28.18 -7.93
CA ASN A 252 3.13 -29.28 -8.87
C ASN A 252 1.91 -30.17 -8.55
N ASN A 253 1.01 -29.75 -7.65
CA ASN A 253 -0.18 -30.51 -7.32
C ASN A 253 -1.41 -30.00 -8.09
N PRO A 254 -2.00 -30.76 -9.02
CA PRO A 254 -3.18 -30.33 -9.77
C PRO A 254 -4.45 -30.05 -8.94
N ARG A 255 -4.46 -30.41 -7.65
CA ARG A 255 -5.55 -30.08 -6.71
C ARG A 255 -5.32 -28.78 -5.95
N ASN A 256 -4.12 -28.20 -6.02
CA ASN A 256 -3.84 -26.89 -5.45
C ASN A 256 -4.65 -25.84 -6.23
N PRO A 257 -5.46 -24.98 -5.58
CA PRO A 257 -6.24 -23.93 -6.26
C PRO A 257 -5.40 -22.95 -7.09
N PHE A 258 -4.10 -22.84 -6.79
CA PHE A 258 -3.15 -21.97 -7.48
C PHE A 258 -2.36 -22.68 -8.60
N TYR A 259 -2.65 -23.97 -8.84
CA TYR A 259 -1.97 -24.77 -9.87
C TYR A 259 -2.34 -24.30 -11.27
N GLU A 260 -1.33 -24.17 -12.13
CA GLU A 260 -1.51 -23.77 -13.53
C GLU A 260 -0.94 -24.79 -14.52
N HIS A 261 0.24 -25.37 -14.23
CA HIS A 261 0.87 -26.35 -15.11
C HIS A 261 1.74 -27.35 -14.34
N SER A 262 2.08 -28.46 -14.99
CA SER A 262 2.95 -29.48 -14.42
C SER A 262 4.41 -29.05 -14.49
N ILE A 263 5.13 -29.23 -13.38
CA ILE A 263 6.55 -28.93 -13.24
C ILE A 263 7.36 -30.20 -13.52
N LYS A 264 8.55 -30.05 -14.10
CA LYS A 264 9.53 -31.12 -14.33
C LYS A 264 10.74 -31.00 -13.41
N GLU A 265 11.24 -29.79 -13.16
CA GLU A 265 12.45 -29.48 -12.37
C GLU A 265 12.11 -29.06 -10.93
N TYR A 266 11.89 -30.04 -10.06
CA TYR A 266 11.36 -29.80 -8.71
C TYR A 266 12.24 -28.99 -7.76
N SER A 267 13.57 -28.95 -7.94
CA SER A 267 14.48 -28.40 -6.93
C SER A 267 14.25 -26.91 -6.66
N MET A 268 13.99 -26.11 -7.70
CA MET A 268 13.77 -24.66 -7.57
C MET A 268 12.36 -24.31 -7.05
N PHE A 269 11.41 -25.26 -7.08
CA PHE A 269 10.04 -25.11 -6.60
C PHE A 269 9.79 -25.80 -5.25
N ASP A 270 10.82 -26.41 -4.65
CA ASP A 270 10.76 -27.03 -3.32
C ASP A 270 11.73 -26.39 -2.31
N ASP A 271 12.37 -25.29 -2.70
CA ASP A 271 13.27 -24.54 -1.83
C ASP A 271 12.51 -23.76 -0.73
N LYS A 272 13.26 -23.14 0.20
CA LYS A 272 12.67 -22.43 1.34
C LYS A 272 11.71 -21.31 0.90
N THR A 273 12.01 -20.59 -0.19
CA THR A 273 11.11 -19.52 -0.68
C THR A 273 9.79 -20.10 -1.22
N ALA A 274 9.85 -21.17 -2.01
CA ALA A 274 8.67 -21.81 -2.58
C ALA A 274 7.79 -22.41 -1.49
N ARG A 275 8.39 -23.05 -0.48
CA ARG A 275 7.64 -23.66 0.63
C ARG A 275 7.00 -22.62 1.55
N ILE A 276 7.65 -21.48 1.79
CA ILE A 276 7.03 -20.34 2.47
C ILE A 276 5.84 -19.81 1.67
N ARG A 277 5.98 -19.60 0.35
CA ARG A 277 4.87 -19.16 -0.51
C ARG A 277 3.72 -20.16 -0.51
N ASN A 278 4.00 -21.47 -0.52
CA ASN A 278 3.00 -22.53 -0.43
C ASN A 278 2.28 -22.55 0.92
N PHE A 279 2.96 -22.22 2.02
CA PHE A 279 2.30 -21.98 3.29
C PHE A 279 1.39 -20.73 3.25
N ILE A 280 1.82 -19.64 2.62
CA ILE A 280 1.00 -18.43 2.48
C ILE A 280 -0.27 -18.73 1.68
N ARG A 281 -0.23 -19.57 0.64
CA ARG A 281 -1.42 -20.07 -0.08
C ARG A 281 -2.43 -20.74 0.84
N TYR A 282 -1.95 -21.64 1.71
CA TYR A 282 -2.78 -22.26 2.73
C TYR A 282 -3.38 -21.21 3.67
N ALA A 283 -2.55 -20.31 4.19
CA ALA A 283 -2.99 -19.29 5.14
C ALA A 283 -4.04 -18.35 4.53
N TYR A 284 -3.86 -17.94 3.28
CA TYR A 284 -4.81 -17.13 2.54
C TYR A 284 -6.14 -17.87 2.29
N MET A 285 -6.10 -19.10 1.76
CA MET A 285 -7.31 -19.85 1.38
C MET A 285 -8.10 -20.37 2.58
N GLU A 286 -7.41 -20.94 3.56
CA GLU A 286 -8.05 -21.67 4.66
C GLU A 286 -8.28 -20.80 5.89
N LEU A 287 -7.34 -19.91 6.21
CA LEU A 287 -7.35 -19.12 7.45
C LEU A 287 -7.90 -17.70 7.25
N GLY A 288 -7.89 -17.18 6.01
CA GLY A 288 -8.41 -15.85 5.68
C GLY A 288 -7.40 -14.72 5.77
N VAL A 289 -6.10 -15.04 5.74
CA VAL A 289 -5.02 -14.07 5.94
C VAL A 289 -5.05 -12.97 4.88
N ASP A 290 -4.91 -11.72 5.33
CA ASP A 290 -4.82 -10.53 4.50
C ASP A 290 -3.40 -9.95 4.51
N TYR A 291 -2.70 -10.06 5.64
CA TYR A 291 -1.39 -9.45 5.89
C TYR A 291 -0.35 -10.48 6.31
N VAL A 292 0.85 -10.39 5.73
CA VAL A 292 1.99 -11.24 6.04
C VAL A 292 3.20 -10.38 6.38
N LEU A 293 3.68 -10.48 7.63
CA LEU A 293 4.97 -9.92 8.04
C LEU A 293 6.06 -10.99 7.91
N LEU A 294 7.05 -10.74 7.07
CA LEU A 294 8.24 -11.57 6.94
C LEU A 294 9.30 -11.09 7.96
N GLY A 295 9.42 -11.78 9.09
CA GLY A 295 10.32 -11.43 10.20
C GLY A 295 11.64 -12.19 10.13
N GLY A 296 12.63 -11.63 9.45
CA GLY A 296 13.96 -12.20 9.26
C GLY A 296 14.62 -11.63 8.01
N ASP A 297 15.95 -11.48 8.05
CA ASP A 297 16.68 -10.97 6.91
C ASP A 297 16.77 -12.00 5.75
N ALA A 298 17.26 -11.53 4.59
CA ALA A 298 17.44 -12.28 3.37
C ALA A 298 18.89 -12.23 2.85
N ASP A 299 19.90 -12.08 3.72
CA ASP A 299 21.31 -12.03 3.31
C ASP A 299 21.70 -13.26 2.47
N THR A 300 21.84 -13.06 1.16
CA THR A 300 22.15 -14.13 0.21
C THR A 300 23.56 -14.70 0.38
N LYS A 301 24.45 -13.97 1.06
CA LYS A 301 25.85 -14.36 1.30
C LYS A 301 26.08 -14.95 2.69
N ASN A 302 25.14 -14.81 3.61
CA ASN A 302 25.20 -15.37 4.95
C ASN A 302 24.00 -16.28 5.24
N GLU A 303 24.19 -17.60 5.10
CA GLU A 303 23.14 -18.60 5.30
C GLU A 303 22.44 -18.52 6.67
N LYS A 304 23.12 -18.01 7.70
CA LYS A 304 22.54 -17.88 9.05
C LYS A 304 21.59 -16.68 9.17
N GLU A 305 21.86 -15.64 8.42
CA GLU A 305 21.11 -14.38 8.37
C GLU A 305 20.06 -14.43 7.23
N ASN A 306 20.17 -15.39 6.30
CA ASN A 306 19.15 -15.71 5.28
C ASN A 306 17.92 -16.46 5.84
N ILE A 307 17.25 -15.84 6.80
CA ILE A 307 16.18 -16.44 7.59
C ILE A 307 14.91 -16.58 6.75
N ILE A 308 14.46 -15.46 6.16
CA ILE A 308 13.34 -15.41 5.21
C ILE A 308 13.90 -15.03 3.83
N PRO A 309 14.32 -15.99 3.00
CA PRO A 309 14.96 -15.69 1.73
C PRO A 309 14.04 -14.95 0.77
N VAL A 310 14.65 -14.32 -0.21
CA VAL A 310 13.96 -13.60 -1.28
C VAL A 310 14.05 -14.38 -2.58
N ARG A 311 13.02 -14.23 -3.43
CA ARG A 311 13.06 -14.66 -4.82
C ARG A 311 13.41 -13.46 -5.70
N GLY A 312 14.43 -13.60 -6.54
CA GLY A 312 14.71 -12.62 -7.58
C GLY A 312 13.68 -12.75 -8.71
N LEU A 313 13.06 -11.63 -9.11
CA LEU A 313 12.12 -11.56 -10.22
C LEU A 313 12.76 -10.84 -11.40
N PHE A 314 12.80 -11.49 -12.54
CA PHE A 314 13.47 -11.03 -13.74
C PHE A 314 12.75 -9.83 -14.34
N ALA A 315 13.48 -8.73 -14.45
CA ALA A 315 13.06 -7.59 -15.24
C ALA A 315 14.26 -6.97 -15.95
N ASN A 316 13.95 -6.27 -17.01
CA ASN A 316 14.89 -5.52 -17.81
C ASN A 316 14.49 -4.05 -17.87
N GLU A 317 15.46 -3.20 -18.13
CA GLU A 317 15.24 -1.81 -18.50
C GLU A 317 16.28 -1.36 -19.52
N SER A 318 15.90 -0.45 -20.41
CA SER A 318 16.80 0.17 -21.38
C SER A 318 17.14 1.60 -20.97
N GLY A 319 18.43 1.95 -21.06
CA GLY A 319 18.91 3.31 -20.82
C GLY A 319 19.98 3.44 -19.74
N LEU A 320 20.44 2.33 -19.15
CA LEU A 320 21.54 2.31 -18.19
C LEU A 320 22.80 1.61 -18.74
N PRO A 321 24.02 2.13 -18.43
CA PRO A 321 24.29 3.46 -17.91
C PRO A 321 24.10 4.55 -19.00
N LEU A 322 23.91 5.80 -18.57
CA LEU A 322 23.63 6.98 -19.42
C LEU A 322 24.68 7.36 -20.48
N LEU A 323 25.71 6.53 -20.67
CA LEU A 323 26.76 6.73 -21.67
C LEU A 323 26.66 5.61 -22.70
N PRO A 324 25.73 5.68 -23.67
CA PRO A 324 25.70 4.74 -24.77
C PRO A 324 27.03 4.80 -25.52
N PHE A 325 27.79 3.71 -25.55
CA PHE A 325 28.98 3.64 -26.39
C PHE A 325 28.50 3.53 -27.85
N ASN A 326 28.71 4.59 -28.65
CA ASN A 326 28.24 4.72 -30.04
C ASN A 326 26.72 4.85 -30.25
N GLY A 327 25.96 5.35 -29.27
CA GLY A 327 24.52 5.64 -29.47
C GLY A 327 23.60 4.43 -29.41
N ILE A 328 24.08 3.31 -28.88
CA ILE A 328 23.27 2.12 -28.54
C ILE A 328 22.90 2.23 -27.07
N LEU A 329 21.61 2.22 -26.76
CA LEU A 329 21.13 2.09 -25.38
C LEU A 329 21.50 0.69 -24.90
N ASP A 330 22.22 0.61 -23.79
CA ASP A 330 22.44 -0.67 -23.11
C ASP A 330 21.15 -1.05 -22.36
N GLU A 331 20.90 -2.36 -22.29
CA GLU A 331 19.81 -2.97 -21.53
C GLU A 331 20.41 -3.60 -20.27
N GLU A 332 19.89 -3.22 -19.10
CA GLU A 332 20.19 -3.89 -17.84
C GLU A 332 19.14 -4.96 -17.59
N GLU A 333 19.58 -6.15 -17.22
CA GLU A 333 18.73 -7.28 -16.83
C GLU A 333 19.13 -7.74 -15.43
N ALA A 334 18.15 -8.01 -14.57
CA ALA A 334 18.41 -8.52 -13.24
C ALA A 334 17.27 -9.37 -12.70
N ASP A 335 17.62 -10.35 -11.87
CA ASP A 335 16.70 -11.00 -10.95
C ASP A 335 16.56 -10.09 -9.71
N ILE A 336 15.52 -9.27 -9.69
CA ILE A 336 15.29 -8.22 -8.69
C ILE A 336 14.75 -8.85 -7.40
N PRO A 337 15.42 -8.68 -6.24
CA PRO A 337 14.89 -9.11 -4.95
C PRO A 337 13.54 -8.45 -4.68
N SER A 338 12.49 -9.28 -4.58
CA SER A 338 11.12 -8.80 -4.50
C SER A 338 10.25 -9.67 -3.60
N ASP A 339 9.52 -9.01 -2.70
CA ASP A 339 8.47 -9.64 -1.90
C ASP A 339 7.13 -9.76 -2.65
N VAL A 340 7.05 -9.30 -3.91
CA VAL A 340 5.90 -9.56 -4.81
C VAL A 340 5.65 -11.06 -4.94
N TYR A 341 6.71 -11.87 -4.95
CA TYR A 341 6.60 -13.33 -5.01
C TYR A 341 5.79 -13.91 -3.84
N TYR A 342 5.89 -13.34 -2.65
CA TYR A 342 5.12 -13.76 -1.48
C TYR A 342 3.71 -13.17 -1.43
N ALA A 343 3.46 -12.08 -2.17
CA ALA A 343 2.17 -11.38 -2.20
C ALA A 343 1.21 -11.98 -3.23
N CYS A 344 1.74 -12.35 -4.40
CA CYS A 344 0.98 -12.85 -5.54
C CYS A 344 1.17 -14.37 -5.58
N LEU A 345 0.09 -15.13 -5.41
CA LEU A 345 0.12 -16.54 -5.03
C LEU A 345 -0.24 -17.47 -6.20
N ASP A 346 -0.80 -16.96 -7.27
CA ASP A 346 -1.11 -17.75 -8.46
C ASP A 346 0.16 -18.13 -9.25
N GLY A 347 0.11 -19.34 -9.83
CA GLY A 347 1.17 -19.82 -10.71
C GLY A 347 2.51 -20.10 -10.05
N THR A 348 3.47 -20.54 -10.86
CA THR A 348 4.81 -20.90 -10.37
C THR A 348 5.78 -19.72 -10.39
N PHE A 349 5.43 -18.65 -11.13
CA PHE A 349 6.32 -17.56 -11.51
C PHE A 349 7.50 -17.99 -12.39
N ASN A 350 7.51 -19.20 -12.93
CA ASN A 350 8.56 -19.68 -13.82
C ASN A 350 7.96 -20.81 -14.66
N TYR A 351 7.34 -20.44 -15.76
CA TYR A 351 6.60 -21.35 -16.65
C TYR A 351 7.54 -22.08 -17.61
N ASP A 352 8.65 -21.45 -17.98
CA ASP A 352 9.66 -22.07 -18.84
C ASP A 352 10.61 -23.01 -18.12
N GLU A 353 10.45 -23.09 -16.79
CA GLU A 353 11.32 -23.84 -15.90
C GLU A 353 12.79 -23.51 -16.19
N ASP A 354 13.05 -22.24 -16.55
CA ASP A 354 14.36 -21.74 -16.81
C ASP A 354 14.97 -21.12 -15.54
N LYS A 355 16.03 -20.33 -15.69
CA LYS A 355 16.78 -19.75 -14.56
C LYS A 355 16.13 -18.51 -13.96
N HIS A 356 15.16 -17.91 -14.64
CA HIS A 356 14.51 -16.66 -14.28
C HIS A 356 13.10 -16.92 -13.76
N PHE A 357 12.64 -16.03 -12.88
CA PHE A 357 11.27 -16.06 -12.37
C PHE A 357 10.58 -14.74 -12.71
N GLY A 358 9.32 -14.77 -13.12
CA GLY A 358 8.48 -13.58 -13.27
C GLY A 358 8.76 -12.80 -14.56
N GLU A 359 9.25 -13.48 -15.59
CA GLU A 359 9.55 -12.90 -16.87
C GLU A 359 8.29 -12.33 -17.55
N SER A 360 8.48 -11.24 -18.31
CA SER A 360 7.43 -10.70 -19.16
C SER A 360 7.15 -11.63 -20.36
N PRO A 361 5.99 -11.47 -21.04
CA PRO A 361 5.64 -12.27 -22.21
C PRO A 361 6.66 -12.26 -23.36
N ASP A 362 7.47 -11.19 -23.47
CA ASP A 362 8.50 -11.02 -24.51
C ASP A 362 9.89 -11.47 -24.06
N ARG A 363 10.02 -11.98 -22.83
CA ARG A 363 11.27 -12.47 -22.26
C ARG A 363 11.25 -13.97 -21.92
N ASN A 364 10.08 -14.60 -21.76
CA ASN A 364 10.00 -16.05 -21.54
C ASN A 364 10.02 -16.91 -22.83
N ASN A 365 10.43 -18.17 -22.70
CA ASN A 365 10.76 -19.06 -23.83
C ASN A 365 9.65 -20.05 -24.25
N VAL A 366 8.54 -20.17 -23.52
CA VAL A 366 7.48 -21.18 -23.79
C VAL A 366 6.09 -20.62 -23.98
N THR A 367 5.80 -19.38 -23.59
CA THR A 367 4.43 -18.86 -23.66
C THR A 367 4.39 -17.43 -24.20
N TYR A 368 3.19 -16.97 -24.55
CA TYR A 368 2.92 -15.54 -24.80
C TYR A 368 2.22 -14.91 -23.58
N LEU A 369 2.37 -15.54 -22.41
CA LEU A 369 1.73 -15.14 -21.16
C LEU A 369 2.78 -14.55 -20.23
N ASP A 370 2.32 -13.72 -19.32
CA ASP A 370 3.13 -13.13 -18.26
C ASP A 370 3.36 -14.22 -17.21
N GLU A 371 4.60 -14.42 -16.77
CA GLU A 371 4.86 -15.45 -15.76
C GLU A 371 4.47 -15.01 -14.36
N ALA A 372 4.57 -13.71 -14.08
CA ALA A 372 4.19 -13.14 -12.81
C ALA A 372 2.70 -12.79 -12.81
N ASP A 373 1.99 -13.23 -11.77
CA ASP A 373 0.72 -12.60 -11.44
C ASP A 373 1.01 -11.24 -10.79
N LEU A 374 0.58 -10.16 -11.43
CA LEU A 374 0.88 -8.78 -11.03
C LEU A 374 -0.16 -8.20 -10.05
N TYR A 375 -0.87 -9.07 -9.33
CA TYR A 375 -1.96 -8.73 -8.45
C TYR A 375 -1.86 -9.58 -7.17
N SER A 376 -2.00 -8.92 -6.02
CA SER A 376 -1.71 -9.54 -4.73
C SER A 376 -2.93 -10.23 -4.09
N GLU A 377 -2.72 -11.44 -3.55
CA GLU A 377 -3.68 -12.12 -2.67
C GLU A 377 -3.53 -11.67 -1.22
N VAL A 378 -2.30 -11.32 -0.82
CA VAL A 378 -1.95 -10.86 0.53
C VAL A 378 -1.02 -9.65 0.47
N TRP A 379 -1.12 -8.79 1.48
CA TRP A 379 -0.24 -7.63 1.61
C TRP A 379 0.97 -7.97 2.47
N VAL A 380 2.13 -7.94 1.83
CA VAL A 380 3.42 -8.29 2.45
C VAL A 380 4.19 -7.06 2.91
N GLY A 381 4.80 -7.16 4.08
CA GLY A 381 5.88 -6.30 4.55
C GLY A 381 6.98 -7.16 5.18
N ARG A 382 8.21 -6.64 5.22
CA ARG A 382 9.39 -7.34 5.72
C ARG A 382 10.06 -6.60 6.84
N VAL A 383 10.57 -7.34 7.81
CA VAL A 383 11.45 -6.84 8.87
C VAL A 383 12.73 -7.66 8.80
N CYS A 384 13.76 -7.09 8.18
CA CYS A 384 15.08 -7.70 8.12
C CYS A 384 15.71 -7.65 9.51
N ILE A 385 15.86 -8.79 10.15
CA ILE A 385 16.45 -8.89 11.49
C ILE A 385 17.39 -10.09 11.52
N ASP A 386 18.54 -9.86 12.15
CA ASP A 386 19.62 -10.82 12.41
C ASP A 386 19.85 -11.03 13.91
N SER A 387 19.27 -10.15 14.74
CA SER A 387 19.34 -10.25 16.19
C SER A 387 18.01 -9.96 16.89
N THR A 388 17.86 -10.48 18.12
CA THR A 388 16.68 -10.19 18.96
C THR A 388 16.62 -8.71 19.39
N VAL A 389 17.75 -7.99 19.38
CA VAL A 389 17.76 -6.55 19.66
C VAL A 389 17.10 -5.76 18.53
N GLU A 390 17.35 -6.15 17.28
CA GLU A 390 16.69 -5.56 16.11
C GLU A 390 15.19 -5.85 16.08
N GLU A 391 14.79 -7.07 16.45
CA GLU A 391 13.37 -7.41 16.68
C GLU A 391 12.74 -6.44 17.68
N ALA A 392 13.39 -6.22 18.83
CA ALA A 392 12.91 -5.30 19.85
C ALA A 392 12.83 -3.85 19.39
N ASN A 393 13.83 -3.37 18.66
CA ASN A 393 13.81 -2.03 18.08
C ASN A 393 12.62 -1.84 17.13
N PHE A 394 12.34 -2.84 16.29
CA PHE A 394 11.22 -2.80 15.36
C PHE A 394 9.87 -2.79 16.08
N VAL A 395 9.65 -3.74 16.99
CA VAL A 395 8.38 -3.88 17.72
C VAL A 395 8.12 -2.63 18.56
N MET A 396 9.13 -2.14 19.28
CA MET A 396 9.04 -0.92 20.08
C MET A 396 8.63 0.29 19.22
N LYS A 397 9.29 0.52 18.08
CA LYS A 397 8.96 1.66 17.18
C LYS A 397 7.56 1.53 16.58
N THR A 398 7.20 0.32 16.14
CA THR A 398 5.87 0.02 15.60
C THR A 398 4.79 0.35 16.62
N LEU A 399 4.89 -0.17 17.84
CA LEU A 399 3.90 0.06 18.89
C LEU A 399 3.91 1.50 19.40
N ARG A 400 5.08 2.15 19.45
CA ARG A 400 5.18 3.58 19.78
C ARG A 400 4.42 4.44 18.77
N TYR A 401 4.60 4.19 17.48
CA TYR A 401 3.88 4.88 16.42
C TYR A 401 2.38 4.58 16.47
N GLU A 402 2.03 3.30 16.52
CA GLU A 402 0.65 2.81 16.48
C GLU A 402 -0.19 3.41 17.61
N ASN A 403 0.41 3.59 18.79
CA ASN A 403 -0.22 4.21 19.95
C ASN A 403 -0.03 5.73 20.04
N SER A 404 0.75 6.33 19.12
CA SER A 404 1.06 7.75 19.15
C SER A 404 -0.17 8.60 18.88
N ARG A 405 -0.29 9.67 19.67
CA ARG A 405 -1.23 10.77 19.43
C ARG A 405 -0.46 12.09 19.46
N ASP A 406 0.78 12.09 18.97
CA ASP A 406 1.61 13.29 19.03
C ASP A 406 1.29 14.25 17.85
N PRO A 407 1.27 15.58 18.06
CA PRO A 407 1.07 16.57 17.00
C PRO A 407 2.01 16.46 15.80
N TYR A 408 3.16 15.79 15.92
CA TYR A 408 4.06 15.53 14.79
C TYR A 408 3.38 14.77 13.65
N LEU A 409 2.28 14.04 13.92
CA LEU A 409 1.50 13.32 12.91
C LEU A 409 0.98 14.22 11.77
N ARG A 410 0.96 15.55 11.96
CA ARG A 410 0.64 16.52 10.89
C ARG A 410 1.82 16.86 9.98
N LYS A 411 3.06 16.56 10.36
CA LYS A 411 4.26 17.07 9.69
C LYS A 411 4.73 16.13 8.58
N MET A 412 4.94 16.65 7.39
CA MET A 412 5.55 15.94 6.28
C MET A 412 6.77 16.70 5.79
N LEU A 413 7.82 15.98 5.41
CA LEU A 413 9.03 16.56 4.83
C LEU A 413 9.26 15.98 3.44
N MET A 414 9.27 16.87 2.44
CA MET A 414 9.69 16.55 1.09
C MET A 414 11.19 16.82 0.95
N VAL A 415 11.97 15.80 0.60
CA VAL A 415 13.43 15.89 0.47
C VAL A 415 13.83 15.64 -0.98
N GLY A 416 14.65 16.54 -1.53
CA GLY A 416 15.01 16.53 -2.94
C GLY A 416 16.48 16.86 -3.14
N GLU A 417 17.30 15.88 -3.52
CA GLU A 417 18.71 16.10 -3.85
C GLU A 417 18.87 16.58 -5.31
N TYR A 418 20.04 17.15 -5.63
CA TYR A 418 20.44 17.34 -7.03
C TYR A 418 20.81 15.97 -7.63
N LEU A 419 20.14 15.58 -8.71
CA LEU A 419 20.26 14.26 -9.33
C LEU A 419 21.28 14.21 -10.48
N GLY A 420 21.70 15.37 -11.00
CA GLY A 420 22.67 15.45 -12.10
C GLY A 420 22.07 15.28 -13.51
N PHE A 421 20.75 15.13 -13.64
CA PHE A 421 20.06 15.10 -14.93
C PHE A 421 19.93 16.50 -15.55
N PRO A 422 19.71 16.63 -16.87
CA PRO A 422 19.45 17.94 -17.50
C PRO A 422 18.03 18.46 -17.23
N GLY A 423 17.85 19.78 -17.26
CA GLY A 423 16.51 20.39 -17.29
C GLY A 423 15.71 20.20 -16.00
N VAL A 424 14.41 19.92 -16.15
CA VAL A 424 13.47 19.82 -15.01
C VAL A 424 13.71 18.58 -14.15
N SER A 425 14.33 17.53 -14.67
CA SER A 425 14.64 16.32 -13.92
C SER A 425 15.90 16.47 -13.04
N ALA A 426 16.63 17.59 -13.14
CA ALA A 426 17.90 17.81 -12.44
C ALA A 426 17.80 17.76 -10.90
N TYR A 427 16.62 17.99 -10.34
CA TYR A 427 16.41 18.11 -8.90
C TYR A 427 15.23 17.23 -8.46
N GLY A 428 15.47 16.37 -7.47
CA GLY A 428 14.43 15.54 -6.87
C GLY A 428 13.29 16.34 -6.27
N GLY A 429 13.56 17.58 -5.85
CA GLY A 429 12.53 18.51 -5.36
C GLY A 429 11.43 18.82 -6.39
N ASN A 430 11.73 18.74 -7.69
CA ASN A 430 10.73 18.92 -8.75
C ASN A 430 9.75 17.74 -8.80
N TYR A 431 10.24 16.52 -8.59
CA TYR A 431 9.39 15.32 -8.47
C TYR A 431 8.53 15.40 -7.21
N LYS A 432 9.10 15.81 -6.07
CA LYS A 432 8.33 15.95 -4.82
C LYS A 432 7.25 17.03 -4.89
N ASP A 433 7.45 18.07 -5.71
CA ASP A 433 6.42 19.08 -5.96
C ASP A 433 5.18 18.52 -6.69
N LEU A 434 5.28 17.38 -7.39
CA LEU A 434 4.14 16.67 -7.99
C LEU A 434 3.34 15.83 -6.98
N ILE A 435 3.97 15.42 -5.88
CA ILE A 435 3.29 14.67 -4.79
C ILE A 435 2.44 15.59 -3.92
N LYS A 436 2.91 16.82 -3.70
CA LYS A 436 2.30 17.79 -2.77
C LYS A 436 0.80 18.04 -3.00
N PRO A 437 0.28 18.17 -4.23
CA PRO A 437 -1.15 18.34 -4.48
C PRO A 437 -2.04 17.19 -4.01
N LEU A 438 -1.50 15.98 -3.84
CA LEU A 438 -2.23 14.81 -3.33
C LEU A 438 -2.44 14.87 -1.81
N ILE A 439 -1.69 15.71 -1.11
CA ILE A 439 -1.65 15.75 0.35
C ILE A 439 -2.75 16.69 0.86
N PRO A 440 -3.63 16.23 1.77
CA PRO A 440 -4.70 17.06 2.29
C PRO A 440 -4.17 18.24 3.12
N SER A 441 -4.93 19.34 3.14
CA SER A 441 -4.50 20.61 3.73
C SER A 441 -4.34 20.61 5.27
N ASP A 442 -4.75 19.54 5.94
CA ASP A 442 -4.56 19.36 7.38
C ASP A 442 -3.13 18.90 7.74
N TYR A 443 -2.35 18.44 6.76
CA TYR A 443 -0.92 18.22 6.88
C TYR A 443 -0.13 19.51 6.65
N TYR A 444 0.95 19.66 7.42
CA TYR A 444 1.97 20.68 7.25
C TYR A 444 3.14 20.10 6.47
N ILE A 445 3.42 20.69 5.30
CA ILE A 445 4.47 20.22 4.40
C ILE A 445 5.67 21.17 4.46
N ASP A 446 6.82 20.66 4.87
CA ASP A 446 8.12 21.29 4.75
C ASP A 446 8.90 20.73 3.54
N THR A 447 9.90 21.48 3.09
CA THR A 447 10.80 21.05 2.02
C THR A 447 12.28 21.18 2.39
N LEU A 448 13.09 20.26 1.88
CA LEU A 448 14.54 20.25 1.97
C LEU A 448 15.12 19.91 0.61
N TYR A 449 15.22 20.92 -0.25
CA TYR A 449 15.61 20.77 -1.65
C TYR A 449 16.96 21.42 -1.96
N ASP A 450 17.83 20.70 -2.68
CA ASP A 450 19.08 21.23 -3.23
C ASP A 450 18.86 22.35 -4.28
N ARG A 451 17.68 22.37 -4.90
CA ARG A 451 17.25 23.44 -5.82
C ARG A 451 17.18 24.80 -5.12
N ASP A 452 16.73 24.80 -3.87
CA ASP A 452 16.31 26.01 -3.16
C ASP A 452 17.35 26.47 -2.12
N ARG A 453 18.13 25.54 -1.56
CA ARG A 453 19.18 25.83 -0.58
C ARG A 453 20.27 24.78 -0.57
N THR A 454 21.46 25.16 -0.09
CA THR A 454 22.49 24.19 0.30
C THR A 454 22.15 23.58 1.65
N TRP A 455 22.16 22.25 1.73
CA TRP A 455 21.99 21.51 2.97
C TRP A 455 22.89 20.27 2.98
N SER A 456 23.20 19.81 4.18
CA SER A 456 24.07 18.68 4.49
C SER A 456 23.32 17.64 5.30
N LYS A 457 23.95 16.47 5.51
CA LYS A 457 23.41 15.45 6.42
C LYS A 457 23.09 15.97 7.83
N TYR A 458 23.82 16.97 8.34
CA TYR A 458 23.57 17.50 9.68
C TYR A 458 22.24 18.22 9.78
N ASP A 459 21.81 18.90 8.70
CA ASP A 459 20.53 19.61 8.66
C ASP A 459 19.35 18.63 8.77
N ILE A 460 19.41 17.50 8.04
CA ILE A 460 18.33 16.50 8.12
C ILE A 460 18.38 15.70 9.42
N ILE A 461 19.56 15.39 9.95
CA ILE A 461 19.71 14.76 11.28
C ILE A 461 19.11 15.68 12.35
N GLU A 462 19.35 16.98 12.28
CA GLU A 462 18.76 17.95 13.21
C GLU A 462 17.24 18.00 13.11
N ILE A 463 16.69 18.00 11.89
CA ILE A 463 15.23 17.94 11.66
C ILE A 463 14.65 16.65 12.24
N ILE A 464 15.25 15.49 11.94
CA ILE A 464 14.78 14.20 12.45
C ILE A 464 14.82 14.19 13.98
N ASN A 465 15.92 14.61 14.60
CA ASN A 465 16.09 14.52 16.05
C ASN A 465 15.22 15.51 16.83
N ASN A 466 15.07 16.75 16.35
CA ASN A 466 14.46 17.84 17.12
C ASN A 466 13.06 18.24 16.65
N ALA A 467 12.70 17.90 15.41
CA ALA A 467 11.46 18.33 14.78
C ALA A 467 10.88 17.23 13.88
N THR A 468 10.93 15.97 14.35
CA THR A 468 10.67 14.78 13.55
C THR A 468 9.43 14.92 12.66
N PRO A 469 9.57 14.80 11.33
CA PRO A 469 8.43 14.66 10.43
C PRO A 469 7.73 13.34 10.71
N HIS A 470 6.42 13.27 10.52
CA HIS A 470 5.69 12.01 10.51
C HIS A 470 6.00 11.20 9.25
N ILE A 471 6.06 11.87 8.09
CA ILE A 471 6.40 11.26 6.82
C ILE A 471 7.56 12.02 6.18
N ILE A 472 8.56 11.30 5.70
CA ILE A 472 9.62 11.81 4.83
C ILE A 472 9.43 11.16 3.45
N ASN A 473 9.25 11.97 2.40
CA ASN A 473 9.29 11.50 1.02
C ASN A 473 10.54 12.07 0.34
N HIS A 474 11.38 11.18 -0.16
CA HIS A 474 12.72 11.47 -0.64
C HIS A 474 12.88 11.09 -2.12
N ASP A 475 13.46 12.02 -2.87
CA ASP A 475 14.08 11.72 -4.15
C ASP A 475 15.51 12.29 -4.18
N GLY A 476 16.47 11.39 -4.34
CA GLY A 476 17.88 11.69 -4.22
C GLY A 476 18.77 10.48 -4.42
N HIS A 477 20.08 10.74 -4.46
CA HIS A 477 21.06 9.69 -4.66
C HIS A 477 21.01 8.68 -3.51
N SER A 478 21.06 7.40 -3.86
CA SER A 478 21.11 6.34 -2.86
C SER A 478 22.00 5.18 -3.30
N TYR A 479 22.37 4.37 -2.31
CA TYR A 479 23.09 3.13 -2.44
C TYR A 479 22.81 2.26 -1.22
N TYR A 480 23.25 1.00 -1.21
CA TYR A 480 23.10 0.09 -0.07
C TYR A 480 23.44 0.75 1.28
N GLY A 481 24.55 1.49 1.37
CA GLY A 481 24.97 2.20 2.60
C GLY A 481 24.84 3.74 2.56
N TYR A 482 23.96 4.30 1.72
CA TYR A 482 23.77 5.75 1.60
C TYR A 482 22.34 6.15 1.18
N ASN A 483 21.71 7.06 1.92
CA ASN A 483 20.39 7.63 1.61
C ASN A 483 20.19 8.94 2.38
N LEU A 484 19.38 9.91 1.89
CA LEU A 484 19.14 11.20 2.56
C LEU A 484 20.43 12.01 2.88
N LYS A 485 21.44 11.93 2.02
CA LYS A 485 22.82 12.39 2.29
C LYS A 485 23.55 11.76 3.48
N MET A 486 22.95 10.78 4.14
CA MET A 486 23.52 10.04 5.27
C MET A 486 24.17 8.74 4.79
N SER A 487 25.32 8.40 5.38
CA SER A 487 25.84 7.03 5.33
C SER A 487 25.24 6.18 6.44
N SER A 488 25.39 4.86 6.40
CA SER A 488 24.89 3.97 7.46
C SER A 488 25.33 4.41 8.87
N ARG A 489 26.57 4.88 9.04
CA ARG A 489 27.10 5.36 10.33
C ARG A 489 26.50 6.69 10.81
N ASP A 490 25.93 7.47 9.90
CA ASP A 490 25.28 8.73 10.26
C ASP A 490 23.90 8.46 10.88
N VAL A 491 23.29 7.30 10.61
CA VAL A 491 22.03 6.87 11.22
C VAL A 491 22.19 6.63 12.72
N ASP A 492 23.39 6.26 13.18
CA ASP A 492 23.72 6.11 14.60
C ASP A 492 23.66 7.45 15.37
N LEU A 493 23.60 8.59 14.66
CA LEU A 493 23.43 9.93 15.25
C LEU A 493 21.95 10.30 15.45
N LEU A 494 21.02 9.47 14.99
CA LEU A 494 19.61 9.69 15.21
C LEU A 494 19.23 9.45 16.68
N SER A 495 18.33 10.27 17.17
CA SER A 495 17.82 10.25 18.55
C SER A 495 16.34 10.64 18.61
N ASN A 496 15.63 10.57 17.48
CA ASN A 496 14.24 10.93 17.39
C ASN A 496 13.37 9.99 18.24
N GLU A 497 12.67 10.59 19.18
CA GLU A 497 11.73 9.88 20.02
C GLU A 497 10.52 9.39 19.22
N ASN A 498 9.91 10.25 18.43
CA ASN A 498 8.80 9.87 17.56
C ASN A 498 9.36 9.22 16.27
N PRO A 499 9.01 7.97 15.94
CA PRO A 499 9.46 7.35 14.70
C PRO A 499 8.67 7.90 13.50
N PHE A 500 9.29 7.87 12.32
CA PHE A 500 8.72 8.37 11.06
C PHE A 500 8.53 7.27 10.02
N PHE A 501 7.71 7.55 9.01
CA PHE A 501 7.64 6.76 7.78
C PHE A 501 8.54 7.36 6.70
N LEU A 502 9.26 6.53 5.94
CA LEU A 502 10.15 6.97 4.86
C LEU A 502 9.78 6.34 3.52
N TYR A 503 9.48 7.17 2.52
CA TYR A 503 9.37 6.73 1.12
C TYR A 503 10.55 7.28 0.33
N SER A 504 11.28 6.45 -0.42
CA SER A 504 12.47 6.90 -1.17
C SER A 504 12.53 6.34 -2.59
N HIS A 505 12.72 7.23 -3.57
CA HIS A 505 13.01 6.87 -4.97
C HIS A 505 14.40 6.29 -5.19
N GLY A 506 15.32 6.56 -4.26
CA GLY A 506 16.75 6.35 -4.49
C GLY A 506 17.14 4.87 -4.72
N CYS A 507 18.18 4.69 -5.54
CA CYS A 507 18.80 3.40 -5.86
C CYS A 507 19.23 2.57 -4.62
N MET A 508 18.93 1.27 -4.61
CA MET A 508 19.47 0.20 -3.73
C MET A 508 19.44 0.47 -2.22
N ALA A 509 18.74 1.49 -1.73
CA ALA A 509 18.65 1.77 -0.31
C ALA A 509 17.88 0.67 0.45
N GLY A 510 17.04 -0.09 -0.26
CA GLY A 510 16.36 -1.29 0.22
C GLY A 510 16.92 -2.56 -0.42
N GLY A 511 18.21 -2.63 -0.74
CA GLY A 511 18.85 -3.82 -1.29
C GLY A 511 19.13 -4.89 -0.23
N PHE A 512 18.05 -5.42 0.36
CA PHE A 512 18.04 -6.30 1.54
C PHE A 512 18.50 -7.74 1.29
N ASP A 513 18.84 -8.07 0.05
CA ASP A 513 19.56 -9.31 -0.27
C ASP A 513 21.05 -9.24 0.10
N ASN A 514 21.48 -8.08 0.62
CA ASN A 514 22.80 -7.74 1.13
C ASN A 514 23.95 -8.22 0.22
N PRO A 515 23.91 -7.90 -1.09
CA PRO A 515 24.86 -8.43 -2.06
C PRO A 515 26.29 -7.89 -1.86
N LEU A 516 26.48 -6.90 -0.98
CA LEU A 516 27.79 -6.38 -0.59
C LEU A 516 28.27 -6.92 0.77
N GLY A 517 27.49 -7.79 1.43
CA GLY A 517 27.79 -8.38 2.73
C GLY A 517 27.64 -7.41 3.90
N TYR A 518 26.73 -6.45 3.79
CA TYR A 518 26.33 -5.55 4.87
C TYR A 518 24.92 -5.03 4.61
N ASP A 519 24.22 -4.68 5.69
CA ASP A 519 22.80 -4.30 5.72
C ASP A 519 22.55 -2.97 5.01
N CYS A 520 21.45 -2.92 4.28
CA CYS A 520 21.08 -1.75 3.52
C CYS A 520 20.52 -0.62 4.40
N MET A 521 20.35 0.57 3.83
CA MET A 521 19.85 1.74 4.56
C MET A 521 18.44 1.51 5.13
N ALA A 522 17.59 0.75 4.45
CA ALA A 522 16.26 0.43 4.94
C ALA A 522 16.32 -0.25 6.31
N GLU A 523 17.16 -1.28 6.44
CA GLU A 523 17.41 -2.02 7.69
C GLU A 523 17.99 -1.11 8.76
N ARG A 524 18.94 -0.25 8.36
CA ARG A 524 19.53 0.76 9.26
C ARG A 524 18.47 1.67 9.88
N TYR A 525 17.48 2.11 9.12
CA TYR A 525 16.42 2.98 9.65
C TYR A 525 15.36 2.23 10.44
N THR A 526 15.06 0.96 10.10
CA THR A 526 13.90 0.25 10.63
C THR A 526 14.22 -0.67 11.79
N VAL A 527 15.42 -1.26 11.87
CA VAL A 527 15.71 -2.32 12.86
C VAL A 527 17.00 -2.14 13.66
N GLU A 528 18.03 -1.55 13.07
CA GLU A 528 19.39 -1.48 13.65
C GLU A 528 19.52 -0.49 14.81
N THR A 529 18.57 0.44 14.92
CA THR A 529 18.52 1.44 15.97
C THR A 529 17.12 1.55 16.57
N PRO A 530 17.01 1.82 17.89
CA PRO A 530 15.73 2.14 18.52
C PRO A 530 15.13 3.47 18.03
N PHE A 531 15.89 4.27 17.27
CA PHE A 531 15.48 5.52 16.65
C PHE A 531 15.17 5.31 15.15
N GLY A 532 14.97 6.39 14.41
CA GLY A 532 14.73 6.33 12.97
C GLY A 532 13.28 6.04 12.60
N ALA A 533 13.08 5.18 11.62
CA ALA A 533 11.79 4.93 10.99
C ALA A 533 11.06 3.75 11.64
N PHE A 534 9.73 3.79 11.69
CA PHE A 534 8.91 2.62 12.02
C PHE A 534 8.62 1.77 10.78
N ALA A 535 8.66 2.37 9.59
CA ALA A 535 8.56 1.67 8.32
C ALA A 535 9.19 2.49 7.19
N ALA A 536 9.62 1.82 6.13
CA ALA A 536 10.12 2.45 4.92
C ALA A 536 9.68 1.72 3.65
N VAL A 537 9.49 2.46 2.55
CA VAL A 537 9.37 1.91 1.19
C VAL A 537 10.61 2.35 0.41
N MET A 538 11.40 1.38 -0.04
CA MET A 538 12.67 1.61 -0.71
C MET A 538 12.95 0.57 -1.80
N ASN A 539 13.86 0.93 -2.72
CA ASN A 539 14.17 0.13 -3.89
C ASN A 539 15.34 -0.83 -3.62
N SER A 540 15.19 -2.09 -4.02
CA SER A 540 16.27 -3.10 -3.94
C SER A 540 17.31 -2.98 -5.05
N ARG A 541 16.96 -2.31 -6.16
CA ARG A 541 17.81 -2.06 -7.32
C ARG A 541 17.73 -0.58 -7.75
N TYR A 542 17.97 -0.28 -9.03
CA TYR A 542 18.04 1.09 -9.53
C TYR A 542 16.68 1.80 -9.50
N GLY A 543 16.58 2.85 -8.69
CA GLY A 543 15.55 3.86 -8.85
C GLY A 543 15.70 4.59 -10.18
N LEU A 544 14.61 4.69 -10.93
CA LEU A 544 14.56 5.15 -12.31
C LEU A 544 13.85 6.51 -12.42
N GLY A 545 14.64 7.53 -12.76
CA GLY A 545 14.18 8.83 -13.21
C GLY A 545 14.11 8.91 -14.74
N SER A 546 13.74 10.08 -15.25
CA SER A 546 13.75 10.37 -16.70
C SER A 546 14.73 11.50 -17.02
N SER A 547 15.41 11.38 -18.16
CA SER A 547 16.53 12.26 -18.51
C SER A 547 16.14 13.74 -18.63
N ASP A 548 14.99 14.08 -19.19
CA ASP A 548 14.56 15.48 -19.41
C ASP A 548 13.07 15.75 -19.09
N SER A 549 12.38 14.75 -18.52
CA SER A 549 11.00 14.85 -18.04
C SER A 549 10.91 14.43 -16.56
N LEU A 550 9.83 14.82 -15.89
CA LEU A 550 9.47 14.29 -14.57
C LEU A 550 8.68 12.99 -14.69
N ASP A 551 8.17 12.63 -15.87
CA ASP A 551 7.45 11.38 -16.12
C ASP A 551 8.43 10.20 -15.99
N SER A 552 8.47 9.52 -14.84
CA SER A 552 9.41 8.41 -14.60
C SER A 552 8.77 7.22 -13.87
N PRO A 553 9.29 5.99 -14.06
CA PRO A 553 8.78 4.80 -13.39
C PRO A 553 8.73 4.93 -11.86
N SER A 554 9.80 5.41 -11.22
CA SER A 554 9.81 5.56 -9.75
C SER A 554 8.81 6.61 -9.25
N LEU A 555 8.57 7.68 -10.02
CA LEU A 555 7.54 8.67 -9.67
C LEU A 555 6.14 8.07 -9.76
N PHE A 556 5.86 7.24 -10.76
CA PHE A 556 4.52 6.65 -10.92
C PHE A 556 4.07 5.85 -9.69
N LEU A 557 4.97 5.07 -9.09
CA LEU A 557 4.68 4.32 -7.87
C LEU A 557 4.57 5.24 -6.65
N ASP A 558 5.37 6.29 -6.56
CA ASP A 558 5.28 7.28 -5.47
C ASP A 558 3.95 8.04 -5.50
N GLU A 559 3.58 8.59 -6.67
CA GLU A 559 2.27 9.22 -6.87
C GLU A 559 1.14 8.28 -6.51
N SER A 560 1.21 7.02 -6.95
CA SER A 560 0.16 6.03 -6.69
C SER A 560 0.10 5.63 -5.21
N PHE A 561 1.23 5.58 -4.50
CA PHE A 561 1.28 5.34 -3.06
C PHE A 561 0.61 6.47 -2.29
N PHE A 562 0.93 7.72 -2.61
CA PHE A 562 0.31 8.87 -1.94
C PHE A 562 -1.16 9.08 -2.34
N LYS A 563 -1.53 8.74 -3.58
CA LYS A 563 -2.93 8.63 -4.01
C LYS A 563 -3.66 7.58 -3.19
N ALA A 564 -3.07 6.41 -2.95
CA ALA A 564 -3.66 5.37 -2.09
C ALA A 564 -3.97 5.94 -0.70
N LEU A 565 -2.98 6.58 -0.07
CA LEU A 565 -3.12 7.13 1.29
C LEU A 565 -4.17 8.23 1.40
N PHE A 566 -4.25 9.14 0.43
CA PHE A 566 -4.94 10.41 0.60
C PHE A 566 -6.16 10.62 -0.30
N SER A 567 -6.24 9.92 -1.44
CA SER A 567 -7.39 9.98 -2.35
C SER A 567 -8.27 8.74 -2.21
N GLU A 568 -7.66 7.55 -2.17
CA GLU A 568 -8.40 6.27 -2.09
C GLU A 568 -8.67 5.83 -0.63
N ASN A 569 -8.09 6.53 0.35
CA ASN A 569 -8.19 6.22 1.78
C ASN A 569 -7.73 4.79 2.14
N ILE A 570 -6.73 4.28 1.40
CA ILE A 570 -6.02 3.04 1.68
C ILE A 570 -4.84 3.40 2.56
N ARG A 571 -4.99 3.26 3.87
CA ARG A 571 -4.04 3.81 4.86
C ARG A 571 -3.01 2.80 5.34
N GLU A 572 -3.34 1.51 5.29
CA GLU A 572 -2.46 0.41 5.67
C GLU A 572 -1.27 0.37 4.70
N ILE A 573 -0.04 0.46 5.22
CA ILE A 573 1.16 0.74 4.41
C ILE A 573 1.42 -0.39 3.41
N GLY A 574 1.20 -1.65 3.81
CA GLY A 574 1.30 -2.79 2.92
C GLY A 574 0.31 -2.67 1.77
N ARG A 575 -0.96 -2.38 2.08
CA ARG A 575 -2.01 -2.23 1.08
C ARG A 575 -1.75 -1.05 0.15
N ALA A 576 -1.26 0.08 0.65
CA ALA A 576 -0.88 1.25 -0.15
C ALA A 576 0.31 0.94 -1.09
N ASN A 577 1.31 0.18 -0.63
CA ASN A 577 2.46 -0.22 -1.45
C ASN A 577 2.10 -1.24 -2.54
N HIS A 578 1.18 -2.17 -2.27
CA HIS A 578 0.67 -3.07 -3.31
C HIS A 578 -0.28 -2.36 -4.27
N TYR A 579 -1.13 -1.44 -3.77
CA TYR A 579 -1.94 -0.59 -4.62
C TYR A 579 -1.08 0.22 -5.60
N SER A 580 0.03 0.82 -5.14
CA SER A 580 0.87 1.65 -6.03
C SER A 580 1.46 0.88 -7.21
N LYS A 581 1.72 -0.41 -7.01
CA LYS A 581 2.14 -1.36 -8.04
C LYS A 581 0.98 -1.72 -8.98
N GLU A 582 -0.15 -2.12 -8.41
CA GLU A 582 -1.35 -2.57 -9.12
C GLU A 582 -2.04 -1.45 -9.93
N ASP A 583 -1.94 -0.19 -9.48
CA ASP A 583 -2.43 1.01 -10.21
C ASP A 583 -1.60 1.29 -11.46
N ASN A 584 -0.38 0.74 -11.56
CA ASN A 584 0.53 0.91 -12.69
C ASN A 584 0.62 -0.32 -13.60
N VAL A 585 -0.15 -1.40 -13.37
CA VAL A 585 -0.12 -2.60 -14.22
C VAL A 585 -0.46 -2.29 -15.68
N TRP A 586 -1.34 -1.32 -15.93
CA TRP A 586 -1.70 -0.93 -17.30
C TRP A 586 -0.53 -0.41 -18.15
N ARG A 587 0.55 0.02 -17.50
CA ARG A 587 1.80 0.48 -18.11
C ARG A 587 2.99 -0.42 -17.76
N ILE A 588 2.77 -1.64 -17.27
CA ILE A 588 3.85 -2.54 -16.84
C ILE A 588 4.87 -2.84 -17.95
N ASN A 589 4.43 -2.80 -19.20
CA ASN A 589 5.25 -3.03 -20.40
C ASN A 589 5.95 -1.75 -20.90
N GLU A 590 5.71 -0.58 -20.30
CA GLU A 590 6.54 0.60 -20.54
C GLU A 590 7.91 0.39 -19.90
N ASN A 591 8.96 0.88 -20.56
CA ASN A 591 10.33 0.67 -20.11
C ASN A 591 10.53 1.04 -18.63
N GLY A 592 11.18 0.15 -17.86
CA GLY A 592 11.49 0.35 -16.45
C GLY A 592 10.32 0.25 -15.47
N VAL A 593 9.05 0.16 -15.91
CA VAL A 593 7.90 0.06 -14.98
C VAL A 593 7.90 -1.29 -14.26
N ARG A 594 8.11 -2.40 -14.97
CA ARG A 594 8.25 -3.74 -14.34
C ARG A 594 9.43 -3.80 -13.36
N TRP A 595 10.53 -3.15 -13.70
CA TRP A 595 11.70 -3.06 -12.83
C TRP A 595 11.35 -2.41 -11.49
N VAL A 596 10.74 -1.23 -11.51
CA VAL A 596 10.37 -0.53 -10.27
C VAL A 596 9.23 -1.23 -9.52
N TYR A 597 8.33 -1.92 -10.25
CA TYR A 597 7.27 -2.75 -9.67
C TYR A 597 7.86 -3.84 -8.77
N TYR A 598 8.89 -4.55 -9.24
CA TYR A 598 9.53 -5.61 -8.46
C TYR A 598 10.44 -5.08 -7.34
N GLU A 599 11.20 -4.01 -7.55
CA GLU A 599 12.21 -3.59 -6.57
C GLU A 599 11.66 -2.80 -5.37
N THR A 600 10.47 -2.22 -5.49
CA THR A 600 9.89 -1.34 -4.47
C THR A 600 9.28 -2.18 -3.34
N ASN A 601 10.01 -2.34 -2.24
CA ASN A 601 9.63 -3.21 -1.12
C ASN A 601 9.28 -2.43 0.15
N LEU A 602 8.36 -2.98 0.95
CA LEU A 602 7.99 -2.44 2.25
C LEU A 602 8.84 -3.08 3.34
N PHE A 603 9.60 -2.25 4.04
CA PHE A 603 10.32 -2.58 5.27
C PHE A 603 9.50 -2.10 6.47
N GLY A 604 8.74 -3.01 7.09
CA GLY A 604 7.90 -2.74 8.24
C GLY A 604 6.62 -3.55 8.26
N ASP A 605 5.75 -3.24 9.24
CA ASP A 605 4.46 -3.90 9.42
C ASP A 605 3.47 -3.53 8.30
N PRO A 606 2.98 -4.48 7.48
CA PRO A 606 2.06 -4.18 6.37
C PRO A 606 0.66 -3.78 6.81
N GLU A 607 0.22 -4.16 8.01
CA GLU A 607 -1.11 -3.82 8.54
C GLU A 607 -1.13 -2.41 9.15
N LEU A 608 0.02 -1.94 9.62
CA LEU A 608 0.13 -0.63 10.24
C LEU A 608 -0.32 0.48 9.28
N ALA A 609 -1.28 1.29 9.73
CA ALA A 609 -1.85 2.36 8.95
C ALA A 609 -1.16 3.71 9.21
N ILE A 610 -0.93 4.48 8.15
CA ILE A 610 -0.51 5.88 8.29
C ILE A 610 -1.62 6.64 9.01
N LYS A 611 -1.32 7.16 10.21
CA LYS A 611 -2.30 7.83 11.06
C LYS A 611 -2.72 9.18 10.48
N ASN A 612 -3.98 9.52 10.69
CA ASN A 612 -4.47 10.86 10.40
C ASN A 612 -3.84 11.86 11.37
N PRO A 613 -3.65 13.11 10.94
CA PRO A 613 -3.27 14.16 11.87
C PRO A 613 -4.39 14.37 12.89
N ILE A 614 -4.03 14.70 14.12
CA ILE A 614 -5.00 14.98 15.18
C ILE A 614 -5.79 16.23 14.78
N PRO A 615 -7.13 16.20 14.68
CA PRO A 615 -7.97 17.34 14.31
C PRO A 615 -7.64 18.61 15.09
N SER A 616 -7.75 19.77 14.45
CA SER A 616 -7.41 21.06 15.08
C SER A 616 -8.43 21.46 16.14
N GLN A 617 -9.63 20.86 16.10
CA GLN A 617 -10.69 21.02 17.08
C GLN A 617 -11.33 19.65 17.33
N ILE A 618 -11.47 19.30 18.59
CA ILE A 618 -12.20 18.11 19.07
C ILE A 618 -13.29 18.62 19.98
N ASN A 619 -14.53 18.28 19.68
CA ASN A 619 -15.68 18.61 20.52
C ASN A 619 -16.15 17.35 21.24
N LEU A 620 -16.33 17.43 22.55
CA LEU A 620 -16.95 16.36 23.33
C LEU A 620 -18.41 16.71 23.60
N SER A 621 -19.30 15.76 23.37
CA SER A 621 -20.70 15.86 23.73
C SER A 621 -21.01 14.80 24.79
N ILE A 622 -21.65 15.19 25.89
CA ILE A 622 -22.04 14.30 26.98
C ILE A 622 -23.43 14.70 27.47
N ASN A 623 -24.29 13.71 27.70
CA ASN A 623 -25.62 13.89 28.26
C ASN A 623 -25.94 12.72 29.20
N ILE A 624 -26.44 13.01 30.39
CA ILE A 624 -27.04 12.03 31.29
C ILE A 624 -28.42 11.68 30.74
N ILE A 625 -28.58 10.43 30.28
CA ILE A 625 -29.82 9.95 29.65
C ILE A 625 -30.72 9.21 30.64
N HIS A 626 -30.16 8.74 31.76
CA HIS A 626 -30.92 8.13 32.85
C HIS A 626 -30.26 8.44 34.20
N PRO A 627 -31.04 8.76 35.25
CA PRO A 627 -32.49 8.90 35.23
C PRO A 627 -32.95 10.23 34.60
N ASP A 628 -33.95 10.18 33.74
CA ASP A 628 -34.70 11.35 33.29
C ASP A 628 -35.75 11.76 34.34
N ASN A 629 -36.48 12.85 34.13
CA ASN A 629 -37.42 13.36 35.14
C ASN A 629 -38.55 12.34 35.46
N GLY A 630 -38.66 11.97 36.73
CA GLY A 630 -39.63 10.99 37.19
C GLY A 630 -39.38 10.51 38.62
N LEU A 631 -40.26 9.61 39.08
CA LEU A 631 -40.07 8.89 40.33
C LEU A 631 -39.61 7.46 40.04
N TYR A 632 -38.52 7.07 40.70
CA TYR A 632 -37.87 5.78 40.54
C TYR A 632 -37.88 5.02 41.86
N ILE A 633 -38.12 3.72 41.78
CA ILE A 633 -37.97 2.78 42.89
C ILE A 633 -37.06 1.65 42.42
N PHE A 634 -35.91 1.46 43.07
CA PHE A 634 -34.89 0.46 42.71
C PHE A 634 -34.55 0.47 41.21
N ASN A 635 -34.11 1.62 40.71
CA ASN A 635 -33.78 1.90 39.30
C ASN A 635 -34.96 1.84 38.30
N LYS A 636 -36.16 1.45 38.72
CA LYS A 636 -37.33 1.37 37.83
C LYS A 636 -38.16 2.63 37.90
N LYS A 637 -38.36 3.29 36.75
CA LYS A 637 -39.27 4.42 36.61
C LYS A 637 -40.72 3.96 36.88
N ILE A 638 -41.37 4.55 37.89
CA ILE A 638 -42.74 4.21 38.27
C ILE A 638 -43.73 5.19 37.62
N PHE A 639 -43.44 6.49 37.67
CA PHE A 639 -44.25 7.53 37.03
C PHE A 639 -43.35 8.62 36.42
N PRO A 640 -43.59 9.07 35.18
CA PRO A 640 -42.99 10.28 34.65
C PRO A 640 -43.56 11.49 35.39
N LEU A 641 -42.70 12.42 35.78
CA LEU A 641 -43.09 13.65 36.47
C LEU A 641 -42.51 14.82 35.67
N PRO A 642 -43.10 15.15 34.50
CA PRO A 642 -42.52 16.13 33.57
C PRO A 642 -42.53 17.57 34.12
N PHE A 643 -43.24 17.81 35.23
CA PHE A 643 -43.31 19.09 35.94
C PHE A 643 -42.27 19.22 37.06
N LEU A 644 -41.51 18.16 37.37
CA LEU A 644 -40.38 18.24 38.30
C LEU A 644 -39.10 18.57 37.54
N GLU A 645 -38.30 19.46 38.10
CA GLU A 645 -36.97 19.82 37.58
C GLU A 645 -35.89 18.79 37.96
N SER A 646 -36.21 17.83 38.83
CA SER A 646 -35.26 16.84 39.34
C SER A 646 -35.96 15.51 39.63
N PRO A 647 -35.38 14.36 39.24
CA PRO A 647 -35.94 13.05 39.55
C PRO A 647 -35.88 12.73 41.05
N ILE A 648 -36.79 11.86 41.48
CA ILE A 648 -36.89 11.38 42.86
C ILE A 648 -36.57 9.88 42.88
N MET A 649 -35.55 9.51 43.64
CA MET A 649 -34.96 8.17 43.67
C MET A 649 -35.20 7.51 45.02
N PHE A 650 -35.88 6.37 45.03
CA PHE A 650 -36.02 5.48 46.19
C PHE A 650 -35.19 4.20 45.97
N GLY A 651 -34.20 3.98 46.83
CA GLY A 651 -33.25 2.86 46.68
C GLY A 651 -32.23 3.07 45.55
N LYS A 652 -31.41 2.03 45.31
CA LYS A 652 -30.30 2.10 44.36
C LYS A 652 -30.77 2.39 42.92
N PHE A 653 -29.93 3.06 42.15
CA PHE A 653 -30.18 3.34 40.75
C PHE A 653 -28.88 3.47 39.97
N THR A 654 -28.97 3.33 38.65
CA THR A 654 -27.85 3.51 37.73
C THR A 654 -27.97 4.85 37.04
N VAL A 655 -26.86 5.54 36.87
CA VAL A 655 -26.74 6.70 36.00
C VAL A 655 -26.17 6.21 34.69
N GLU A 656 -26.85 6.47 33.59
CA GLU A 656 -26.41 6.12 32.23
C GLU A 656 -26.19 7.40 31.45
N ILE A 657 -25.11 7.45 30.68
CA ILE A 657 -24.78 8.61 29.85
C ILE A 657 -24.66 8.23 28.38
N ASN A 658 -25.00 9.19 27.51
CA ASN A 658 -24.61 9.17 26.12
C ASN A 658 -23.46 10.15 25.94
N VAL A 659 -22.32 9.67 25.45
CA VAL A 659 -21.11 10.45 25.25
C VAL A 659 -20.50 10.15 23.90
N SER A 660 -20.04 11.18 23.21
CA SER A 660 -19.37 11.08 21.92
C SER A 660 -18.31 12.18 21.76
N SER A 661 -17.42 11.98 20.80
CA SER A 661 -16.51 13.01 20.32
C SER A 661 -16.81 13.31 18.86
N GLU A 662 -16.59 14.54 18.43
CA GLU A 662 -16.56 14.94 17.03
C GLU A 662 -15.19 15.56 16.71
N PRO A 663 -14.37 14.91 15.87
CA PRO A 663 -14.60 13.59 15.23
C PRO A 663 -14.65 12.43 16.24
N GLU A 664 -15.14 11.26 15.82
CA GLU A 664 -15.20 10.07 16.69
C GLU A 664 -13.79 9.56 17.09
N GLY A 665 -13.70 8.84 18.21
CA GLY A 665 -12.46 8.19 18.67
C GLY A 665 -11.54 9.04 19.55
N TYR A 666 -11.98 10.24 19.96
CA TYR A 666 -11.18 11.17 20.78
C TYR A 666 -11.60 11.27 22.25
N LEU A 667 -12.59 10.47 22.69
CA LEU A 667 -12.95 10.32 24.08
C LEU A 667 -11.94 9.41 24.82
N TYR A 668 -11.34 9.90 25.90
CA TYR A 668 -10.41 9.13 26.74
C TYR A 668 -11.11 8.38 27.87
N SER A 669 -11.96 9.08 28.61
CA SER A 669 -12.64 8.54 29.79
C SER A 669 -13.81 9.40 30.23
N VAL A 670 -14.65 8.84 31.10
CA VAL A 670 -15.70 9.56 31.82
C VAL A 670 -15.50 9.37 33.31
N GLU A 671 -15.45 10.47 34.04
CA GLU A 671 -15.45 10.48 35.51
C GLU A 671 -16.86 10.78 36.04
N PHE A 672 -17.32 10.00 37.02
CA PHE A 672 -18.57 10.26 37.74
C PHE A 672 -18.25 10.89 39.09
N LEU A 673 -18.91 12.00 39.42
CA LEU A 673 -18.74 12.72 40.68
C LEU A 673 -20.08 12.91 41.38
N LEU A 674 -20.17 12.49 42.65
CA LEU A 674 -21.34 12.70 43.51
C LEU A 674 -21.04 13.80 44.50
N ASP A 675 -21.82 14.87 44.47
CA ASP A 675 -21.61 16.08 45.27
C ASP A 675 -20.14 16.57 45.20
N ASP A 676 -19.61 16.65 43.97
CA ASP A 676 -18.22 16.99 43.63
C ASP A 676 -17.14 16.02 44.17
N VAL A 677 -17.53 14.84 44.67
CA VAL A 677 -16.62 13.78 45.08
C VAL A 677 -16.56 12.69 44.02
N SER A 678 -15.37 12.41 43.49
CA SER A 678 -15.14 11.35 42.50
C SER A 678 -15.59 9.98 43.01
N LEU A 679 -16.46 9.34 42.25
CA LEU A 679 -16.87 7.95 42.44
C LEU A 679 -15.95 6.98 41.70
N GLY A 680 -15.46 7.39 40.53
CA GLY A 680 -14.52 6.63 39.71
C GLY A 680 -14.50 7.06 38.24
N VAL A 681 -13.59 6.45 37.48
CA VAL A 681 -13.34 6.75 36.07
C VAL A 681 -13.59 5.49 35.22
N ILE A 682 -14.39 5.63 34.17
CA ILE A 682 -14.69 4.59 33.19
C ILE A 682 -14.02 4.95 31.86
N LYS A 683 -13.22 4.02 31.31
CA LYS A 683 -12.50 4.24 30.03
C LYS A 683 -13.23 3.63 28.83
N ASN A 684 -13.94 2.53 29.04
CA ASN A 684 -14.61 1.78 27.99
C ASN A 684 -16.13 1.71 28.24
N PRO A 685 -16.96 1.76 27.18
CA PRO A 685 -18.40 1.60 27.33
C PRO A 685 -18.78 0.21 27.88
N PRO A 686 -19.95 0.06 28.54
CA PRO A 686 -20.94 1.10 28.79
C PRO A 686 -20.50 2.11 29.86
N TYR A 687 -20.80 3.39 29.63
CA TYR A 687 -20.51 4.47 30.58
C TYR A 687 -21.69 4.63 31.54
N GLU A 688 -21.67 3.84 32.61
CA GLU A 688 -22.74 3.81 33.60
C GLU A 688 -22.20 3.67 35.02
N TRP A 689 -22.90 4.22 36.01
CA TRP A 689 -22.51 4.13 37.41
C TRP A 689 -23.69 3.81 38.33
N GLU A 690 -23.62 2.73 39.12
CA GLU A 690 -24.64 2.40 40.13
C GLU A 690 -24.38 3.17 41.44
N ILE A 691 -25.38 3.94 41.88
CA ILE A 691 -25.41 4.58 43.20
C ILE A 691 -26.22 3.68 44.14
N SER A 692 -25.51 3.05 45.08
CA SER A 692 -26.08 2.14 46.08
C SER A 692 -25.77 2.52 47.53
N THR A 693 -24.97 3.58 47.74
CA THR A 693 -24.61 4.09 49.06
C THR A 693 -25.75 4.86 49.71
N ARG A 694 -25.76 4.94 51.05
CA ARG A 694 -26.79 5.69 51.78
C ARG A 694 -26.75 7.16 51.40
N LEU A 695 -27.87 7.64 50.85
CA LEU A 695 -28.04 9.00 50.36
C LEU A 695 -29.45 9.50 50.71
N ILE A 696 -29.55 10.63 51.41
CA ILE A 696 -30.84 11.21 51.80
C ILE A 696 -30.79 12.72 51.60
N GLY A 697 -31.66 13.26 50.75
CA GLY A 697 -31.76 14.69 50.48
C GLY A 697 -31.61 15.03 49.01
N VAL A 698 -31.21 16.28 48.74
CA VAL A 698 -30.89 16.76 47.39
C VAL A 698 -29.42 16.54 47.15
N HIS A 699 -29.09 15.91 46.03
CA HIS A 699 -27.73 15.58 45.63
C HIS A 699 -27.53 15.90 44.15
N THR A 700 -26.27 16.02 43.75
CA THR A 700 -25.88 16.22 42.35
C THR A 700 -24.97 15.10 41.90
N ILE A 701 -25.26 14.51 40.74
CA ILE A 701 -24.32 13.65 40.03
C ILE A 701 -23.83 14.40 38.78
N LYS A 702 -22.52 14.54 38.66
CA LYS A 702 -21.85 15.10 37.49
C LYS A 702 -21.13 13.98 36.76
N ALA A 703 -21.27 13.93 35.45
CA ALA A 703 -20.44 13.11 34.57
C ALA A 703 -19.52 14.05 33.79
N GLU A 704 -18.20 13.86 33.88
CA GLU A 704 -17.19 14.65 33.15
C GLU A 704 -16.51 13.75 32.11
N ALA A 705 -16.70 14.07 30.83
CA ALA A 705 -15.98 13.47 29.72
C ALA A 705 -14.62 14.16 29.57
N HIS A 706 -13.57 13.34 29.43
CA HIS A 706 -12.21 13.78 29.18
C HIS A 706 -11.78 13.29 27.80
N GLY A 707 -11.25 14.19 26.98
CA GLY A 707 -10.64 13.88 25.69
C GLY A 707 -9.16 13.57 25.84
N TYR A 708 -8.56 12.99 24.79
CA TYR A 708 -7.14 12.64 24.79
C TYR A 708 -6.19 13.84 24.85
N PHE A 709 -6.63 15.06 24.51
CA PHE A 709 -5.78 16.25 24.50
C PHE A 709 -6.22 17.31 25.51
N GLY A 710 -6.97 16.90 26.52
CA GLY A 710 -7.42 17.78 27.60
C GLY A 710 -8.75 18.48 27.31
N GLU A 711 -9.44 18.13 26.23
CA GLU A 711 -10.84 18.50 26.04
C GLU A 711 -11.67 18.01 27.22
N LYS A 712 -12.65 18.81 27.63
CA LYS A 712 -13.57 18.46 28.69
C LYS A 712 -14.98 18.86 28.31
N ALA A 713 -15.93 17.98 28.57
CA ALA A 713 -17.34 18.30 28.59
C ALA A 713 -17.95 17.67 29.84
N ASN A 714 -19.03 18.24 30.37
CA ASN A 714 -19.72 17.64 31.48
C ASN A 714 -21.22 17.87 31.38
N ASP A 715 -21.96 16.97 32.01
CA ASP A 715 -23.37 17.12 32.28
C ASP A 715 -23.63 16.84 33.76
N THR A 716 -24.61 17.52 34.35
CA THR A 716 -24.90 17.45 35.78
C THR A 716 -26.39 17.31 36.01
N LEU A 717 -26.75 16.28 36.78
CA LEU A 717 -28.12 16.01 37.20
C LEU A 717 -28.29 16.26 38.69
N THR A 718 -29.25 17.11 39.05
CA THR A 718 -29.72 17.24 40.43
C THR A 718 -30.86 16.25 40.67
N PHE A 719 -30.83 15.52 41.78
CA PHE A 719 -31.86 14.54 42.13
C PHE A 719 -32.16 14.52 43.63
N HIS A 720 -33.37 14.07 43.97
CA HIS A 720 -33.76 13.82 45.35
C HIS A 720 -33.59 12.33 45.68
N ALA A 721 -32.77 12.00 46.66
CA ALA A 721 -32.46 10.62 47.03
C ALA A 721 -33.10 10.24 48.37
N PHE A 722 -33.62 9.01 48.42
CA PHE A 722 -34.02 8.30 49.63
C PHE A 722 -33.49 6.87 49.56
N ILE A 723 -32.17 6.73 49.76
CA ILE A 723 -31.46 5.45 49.80
C ILE A 723 -31.12 5.15 51.27
N PRO A 724 -31.94 4.35 51.98
CA PRO A 724 -31.66 3.99 53.37
C PRO A 724 -30.46 3.05 53.47
N ASN A 725 -29.84 2.97 54.66
CA ASN A 725 -28.91 1.87 54.96
C ASN A 725 -29.68 0.56 54.80
N ILE A 726 -29.21 -0.30 53.91
CA ILE A 726 -29.64 -1.69 53.88
C ILE A 726 -28.88 -2.37 55.03
N LEU A 727 -29.62 -2.79 56.06
CA LEU A 727 -29.13 -3.69 57.10
C LEU A 727 -29.06 -5.12 56.55
#